data_AF-A0A3M6TY13-F1
#
_entry.id   AF-A0A3M6TY13-F1
#
_cell.length_a   1.000
_cell.length_b   1.000
_cell.length_c   1.000
_cell.angle_alpha   90.00
_cell.angle_beta   90.00
_cell.angle_gamma   90.00
#
_symmetry.space_group_name_H-M   'P 1'
#
loop_
_entity.id
_entity.type
_entity.pdbx_description
1 polymer ?
#
loop_
_entity_poly.entity_id
_entity_poly.type
_entity_poly.pdbx_seq_one_letter_code
_entity_poly.pdbx_strand_id
1 'polypeptide(L)'
;MSSKHSDIEITFFHVTVRLVDGDNPFEGRVEVWHDGSWGTVCDDDWTLKEANVVCRQLGLDGASSAVEGGVFGEGSGKIWMARVKCFGNERRLSDCYFPGWEIHSCMHFEDAGVICMQVRLTGGSNPFEGRVEVFHNGSWGTVCDDQWTIEDANVVCRQLDFEGALKAVTSAHFGEGTGNIWMVDVNCVGNERILTECKHQGWGKHNCGHSKDAGAICIIPVRLAGGSNPSEGRVEVFHGSSWGTVCDDYWTIKEANVVCRQLGFAGGALSAITSAGFGQGRGKIWMDNVDCDGNEGRLKLCYHAGWGQHNCDHVDDAGVLCIPVRLAGGGNPFEGRVEVFHNGSWGTVCDNRWTLREANVVCRQLGLDGASSAVEGGVFGEGSVRLIGGSNPFEGRVEVFHNGSWGTVCDDQWTIEDANVVCRQLNFEGALKAVTSARFGEGTGNIWMDDVNCVGNERKLTECKHQGWGKHNCGHSKEAGAICIIPVRLTGGANLYEGRVEVFHRDSWGTVCDAHWTLKEANVVCRQLGFEAGASAAVRSAGFGEGIGNIWMDEVNCVGHERRLIDCNHLGLGKHKCDHSKDAGVICIPVRLVIGRQIAKLQGRVEVFHNGTWGTVCNDDWDIKDANVVCSQLGFVEAVQTPIPYVYGTGSGQIWLDNVNCVGNESSLAECDHNQWGTHDCSHFKDANVVCAPGNTSSLDAV
;
A
#
# COMPACT_ATOMS: atom_id res chain seq x y z
N MET A 1 -43.90 -49.70 25.67
CA MET A 1 -43.32 -50.42 24.52
C MET A 1 -42.75 -49.37 23.58
N SER A 2 -41.46 -49.08 23.70
CA SER A 2 -40.80 -48.08 22.84
C SER A 2 -40.26 -48.79 21.61
N SER A 3 -40.71 -48.34 20.44
CA SER A 3 -40.31 -48.84 19.13
C SER A 3 -38.89 -48.33 18.81
N LYS A 4 -37.96 -49.24 18.53
CA LYS A 4 -36.65 -48.90 17.96
C LYS A 4 -36.84 -48.63 16.47
N HIS A 5 -36.62 -47.39 16.04
CA HIS A 5 -36.27 -47.12 14.65
C HIS A 5 -34.79 -47.50 14.46
N SER A 6 -34.55 -48.37 13.48
CA SER A 6 -33.23 -48.68 12.93
C SER A 6 -32.81 -47.55 12.00
N ASP A 7 -31.75 -46.83 12.37
CA ASP A 7 -31.06 -45.92 11.46
C ASP A 7 -30.39 -46.73 10.35
N ILE A 8 -30.73 -46.40 9.10
CA ILE A 8 -30.05 -46.88 7.91
C ILE A 8 -28.80 -46.00 7.75
N GLU A 9 -27.63 -46.51 8.10
CA GLU A 9 -26.36 -45.89 7.69
C GLU A 9 -26.16 -46.11 6.19
N ILE A 10 -26.35 -45.05 5.40
CA ILE A 10 -25.88 -45.00 4.01
C ILE A 10 -24.40 -44.61 4.05
N THR A 11 -23.50 -45.59 4.06
CA THR A 11 -22.06 -45.33 3.84
C THR A 11 -21.83 -45.01 2.36
N PHE A 12 -21.66 -43.73 2.03
CA PHE A 12 -21.21 -43.32 0.70
C PHE A 12 -19.72 -43.67 0.54
N PHE A 13 -19.40 -44.76 -0.17
CA PHE A 13 -18.04 -45.03 -0.64
C PHE A 13 -17.65 -43.93 -1.64
N HIS A 14 -16.78 -43.01 -1.21
CA HIS A 14 -16.22 -41.99 -2.08
C HIS A 14 -15.00 -42.58 -2.80
N VAL A 15 -15.10 -42.73 -4.11
CA VAL A 15 -13.97 -43.05 -4.98
C VAL A 15 -13.17 -41.76 -5.18
N THR A 16 -11.94 -41.71 -4.67
CA THR A 16 -11.04 -40.54 -4.78
C THR A 16 -10.14 -40.71 -6.01
N VAL A 17 -9.83 -39.62 -6.72
CA VAL A 17 -8.93 -39.63 -7.88
C VAL A 17 -7.74 -38.70 -7.60
N ARG A 18 -6.56 -38.99 -8.18
CA ARG A 18 -5.37 -38.13 -8.17
C ARG A 18 -4.61 -38.23 -9.50
N LEU A 19 -3.77 -37.22 -9.78
CA LEU A 19 -2.78 -37.24 -10.86
C LEU A 19 -1.39 -37.46 -10.28
N VAL A 20 -0.60 -38.35 -10.90
CA VAL A 20 0.75 -38.74 -10.44
C VAL A 20 1.75 -38.63 -11.60
N ASP A 21 3.00 -38.28 -11.28
CA ASP A 21 4.13 -38.25 -12.23
C ASP A 21 3.95 -37.31 -13.43
N GLY A 22 3.18 -36.22 -13.27
CA GLY A 22 3.20 -35.07 -14.17
C GLY A 22 4.28 -34.05 -13.79
N ASP A 23 4.70 -33.20 -14.73
CA ASP A 23 5.67 -32.11 -14.46
C ASP A 23 5.04 -31.00 -13.61
N ASN A 24 3.71 -30.97 -13.52
CA ASN A 24 2.94 -30.02 -12.73
C ASN A 24 1.65 -30.66 -12.16
N PRO A 25 0.98 -30.04 -11.18
CA PRO A 25 -0.20 -30.62 -10.52
C PRO A 25 -1.45 -30.81 -11.40
N PHE A 26 -1.44 -30.31 -12.64
CA PHE A 26 -2.58 -30.33 -13.55
C PHE A 26 -2.45 -31.41 -14.62
N GLU A 27 -1.38 -32.19 -14.60
CA GLU A 27 -1.16 -33.31 -15.49
C GLU A 27 -0.62 -34.52 -14.75
N GLY A 28 -0.80 -35.70 -15.33
CA GLY A 28 -0.27 -36.93 -14.78
C GLY A 28 -1.11 -38.16 -15.11
N ARG A 29 -0.61 -39.31 -14.67
CA ARG A 29 -1.30 -40.60 -14.69
C ARG A 29 -2.48 -40.57 -13.72
N VAL A 30 -3.62 -41.10 -14.16
CA VAL A 30 -4.85 -41.17 -13.36
C VAL A 30 -4.79 -42.35 -12.41
N GLU A 31 -4.89 -42.05 -11.11
CA GLU A 31 -5.02 -43.06 -10.08
C GLU A 31 -6.30 -42.87 -9.27
N VAL A 32 -6.90 -43.99 -8.90
CA VAL A 32 -8.19 -44.08 -8.22
C VAL A 32 -8.03 -44.84 -6.91
N TRP A 33 -8.60 -44.31 -5.82
CA TRP A 33 -8.66 -44.97 -4.53
C TRP A 33 -9.91 -45.84 -4.42
N HIS A 34 -9.70 -47.15 -4.34
CA HIS A 34 -10.76 -48.13 -4.14
C HIS A 34 -10.28 -49.25 -3.21
N ASP A 35 -11.18 -49.77 -2.37
CA ASP A 35 -10.91 -50.90 -1.46
C ASP A 35 -9.59 -50.79 -0.68
N GLY A 36 -9.31 -49.61 -0.13
CA GLY A 36 -8.14 -49.37 0.73
C GLY A 36 -6.79 -49.28 0.01
N SER A 37 -6.76 -49.17 -1.33
CA SER A 37 -5.52 -48.98 -2.09
C SER A 37 -5.70 -48.11 -3.34
N TRP A 38 -4.62 -47.42 -3.74
CA TRP A 38 -4.54 -46.72 -5.01
C TRP A 38 -4.30 -47.71 -6.15
N GLY A 39 -4.90 -47.46 -7.30
CA GLY A 39 -4.65 -48.21 -8.53
C GLY A 39 -4.97 -47.36 -9.75
N THR A 40 -4.46 -47.75 -10.91
CA THR A 40 -4.51 -46.95 -12.14
C THR A 40 -5.79 -47.18 -12.95
N VAL A 41 -6.00 -46.36 -13.97
CA VAL A 41 -7.07 -46.50 -14.95
C VAL A 41 -6.45 -46.86 -16.29
N CYS A 42 -7.03 -47.83 -16.99
CA CYS A 42 -6.59 -48.22 -18.33
C CYS A 42 -7.10 -47.25 -19.40
N ASP A 43 -6.26 -47.01 -20.42
CA ASP A 43 -6.51 -46.13 -21.55
C ASP A 43 -7.42 -46.72 -22.65
N ASP A 44 -7.86 -47.98 -22.50
CA ASP A 44 -8.88 -48.60 -23.34
C ASP A 44 -10.16 -47.76 -23.38
N ASP A 45 -10.55 -47.29 -24.57
CA ASP A 45 -11.67 -46.37 -24.81
C ASP A 45 -11.52 -45.01 -24.06
N TRP A 46 -10.31 -44.59 -23.69
CA TRP A 46 -10.04 -43.35 -22.97
C TRP A 46 -10.04 -42.13 -23.88
N THR A 47 -11.10 -41.33 -23.79
CA THR A 47 -11.26 -40.13 -24.60
C THR A 47 -11.26 -38.87 -23.77
N LEU A 48 -11.34 -37.71 -24.46
CA LEU A 48 -11.49 -36.42 -23.81
C LEU A 48 -12.71 -36.35 -22.88
N LYS A 49 -13.73 -37.21 -23.07
CA LYS A 49 -14.93 -37.25 -22.20
C LYS A 49 -14.59 -37.78 -20.82
N GLU A 50 -13.83 -38.87 -20.74
CA GLU A 50 -13.38 -39.48 -19.49
C GLU A 50 -12.39 -38.55 -18.78
N ALA A 51 -11.42 -38.01 -19.52
CA ALA A 51 -10.47 -37.05 -18.99
C ALA A 51 -11.16 -35.79 -18.44
N ASN A 52 -12.22 -35.29 -19.10
CA ASN A 52 -13.05 -34.19 -18.60
C ASN A 52 -13.75 -34.52 -17.28
N VAL A 53 -14.17 -35.76 -17.06
CA VAL A 53 -14.73 -36.19 -15.78
C VAL A 53 -13.66 -36.22 -14.71
N VAL A 54 -12.45 -36.72 -15.02
CA VAL A 54 -11.30 -36.71 -14.08
C VAL A 54 -10.94 -35.30 -13.65
N CYS A 55 -10.66 -34.40 -14.60
CA CYS A 55 -10.29 -33.02 -14.27
C CYS A 55 -11.39 -32.33 -13.45
N ARG A 56 -12.66 -32.47 -13.84
CA ARG A 56 -13.77 -31.89 -13.06
C ARG A 56 -13.93 -32.52 -11.68
N GLN A 57 -13.69 -33.82 -11.52
CA GLN A 57 -13.71 -34.49 -10.23
C GLN A 57 -12.58 -33.99 -9.30
N LEU A 58 -11.43 -33.61 -9.87
CA LEU A 58 -10.31 -33.00 -9.17
C LEU A 58 -10.50 -31.50 -8.87
N GLY A 59 -11.63 -30.91 -9.29
CA GLY A 59 -11.90 -29.49 -9.15
C GLY A 59 -11.21 -28.61 -10.20
N LEU A 60 -10.82 -29.20 -11.33
CA LEU A 60 -10.15 -28.53 -12.46
C LEU A 60 -11.11 -28.33 -13.64
N ASP A 61 -10.76 -27.41 -14.54
CA ASP A 61 -11.66 -26.84 -15.57
C ASP A 61 -11.88 -27.72 -16.81
N GLY A 62 -11.75 -29.03 -16.65
CA GLY A 62 -11.80 -30.01 -17.75
C GLY A 62 -10.42 -30.37 -18.30
N ALA A 63 -10.41 -31.31 -19.25
CA ALA A 63 -9.20 -31.85 -19.85
C ALA A 63 -8.90 -31.19 -21.19
N SER A 64 -7.66 -30.75 -21.35
CA SER A 64 -7.10 -30.34 -22.65
C SER A 64 -6.75 -31.55 -23.51
N SER A 65 -6.36 -32.66 -22.86
CA SER A 65 -5.91 -33.87 -23.52
C SER A 65 -6.20 -35.10 -22.67
N ALA A 66 -6.64 -36.16 -23.35
CA ALA A 66 -6.66 -37.52 -22.82
C ALA A 66 -5.38 -38.19 -23.33
N VAL A 67 -4.53 -38.64 -22.41
CA VAL A 67 -3.20 -39.14 -22.73
C VAL A 67 -3.21 -40.66 -22.59
N GLU A 68 -2.80 -41.35 -23.65
CA GLU A 68 -2.76 -42.81 -23.76
C GLU A 68 -1.30 -43.30 -23.68
N GLY A 69 -1.08 -44.58 -23.38
CA GLY A 69 0.21 -45.26 -23.50
C GLY A 69 1.20 -45.00 -22.37
N GLY A 70 0.74 -44.70 -21.15
CA GLY A 70 1.61 -44.58 -19.98
C GLY A 70 2.64 -43.45 -20.06
N VAL A 71 2.32 -42.34 -20.76
CA VAL A 71 3.26 -41.22 -21.00
C VAL A 71 3.80 -40.60 -19.71
N PHE A 72 2.99 -40.55 -18.65
CA PHE A 72 3.40 -40.08 -17.32
C PHE A 72 4.06 -41.18 -16.47
N GLY A 73 4.70 -42.15 -17.12
CA GLY A 73 5.26 -43.33 -16.48
C GLY A 73 4.22 -44.41 -16.19
N GLU A 74 4.68 -45.66 -16.19
CA GLU A 74 3.87 -46.83 -15.82
C GLU A 74 3.59 -46.82 -14.31
N GLY A 75 2.34 -47.07 -13.94
CA GLY A 75 1.96 -47.24 -12.55
C GLY A 75 2.43 -48.59 -11.98
N SER A 76 2.04 -48.84 -10.74
CA SER A 76 2.32 -50.11 -10.07
C SER A 76 1.14 -50.56 -9.22
N GLY A 77 0.95 -51.88 -9.11
CA GLY A 77 -0.10 -52.46 -8.29
C GLY A 77 -1.35 -52.84 -9.10
N LYS A 78 -2.51 -52.39 -8.66
CA LYS A 78 -3.80 -52.74 -9.27
C LYS A 78 -4.17 -51.74 -10.37
N ILE A 79 -4.82 -52.23 -11.44
CA ILE A 79 -5.54 -51.37 -12.40
C ILE A 79 -7.02 -51.52 -12.05
N TRP A 80 -7.63 -50.45 -11.54
CA TRP A 80 -8.97 -50.53 -10.96
C TRP A 80 -10.08 -50.47 -12.00
N MET A 81 -9.88 -49.69 -13.06
CA MET A 81 -10.92 -49.36 -14.05
C MET A 81 -10.36 -49.50 -15.47
N ALA A 82 -11.18 -49.98 -16.40
CA ALA A 82 -10.87 -50.03 -17.84
C ALA A 82 -12.15 -49.89 -18.66
N ARG A 83 -12.03 -49.52 -19.95
CA ARG A 83 -13.17 -49.29 -20.85
C ARG A 83 -14.21 -48.36 -20.23
N VAL A 84 -13.71 -47.29 -19.61
CA VAL A 84 -14.55 -46.28 -18.94
C VAL A 84 -15.25 -45.48 -20.02
N LYS A 85 -16.57 -45.39 -19.95
CA LYS A 85 -17.39 -44.66 -20.93
C LYS A 85 -18.24 -43.62 -20.22
N CYS A 86 -17.86 -42.38 -20.43
CA CYS A 86 -18.51 -41.19 -19.94
C CYS A 86 -19.24 -40.47 -21.09
N PHE A 87 -20.35 -39.82 -20.76
CA PHE A 87 -20.99 -38.78 -21.56
C PHE A 87 -20.19 -37.48 -21.51
N GLY A 88 -19.30 -37.32 -20.51
CA GLY A 88 -18.39 -36.19 -20.34
C GLY A 88 -18.91 -35.13 -19.38
N ASN A 89 -20.09 -35.32 -18.79
CA ASN A 89 -20.73 -34.39 -17.86
C ASN A 89 -20.95 -34.98 -16.44
N GLU A 90 -20.56 -36.23 -16.21
CA GLU A 90 -20.63 -36.94 -14.93
C GLU A 90 -19.85 -36.22 -13.83
N ARG A 91 -20.25 -36.45 -12.57
CA ARG A 91 -19.62 -35.82 -11.39
C ARG A 91 -18.39 -36.58 -10.91
N ARG A 92 -18.38 -37.90 -11.07
CA ARG A 92 -17.28 -38.78 -10.67
C ARG A 92 -16.98 -39.78 -11.78
N LEU A 93 -15.74 -40.18 -11.91
CA LEU A 93 -15.31 -41.22 -12.83
C LEU A 93 -16.03 -42.56 -12.53
N SER A 94 -16.35 -42.81 -11.26
CA SER A 94 -17.13 -43.97 -10.82
C SER A 94 -18.60 -43.95 -11.27
N ASP A 95 -19.12 -42.80 -11.73
CA ASP A 95 -20.49 -42.68 -12.23
C ASP A 95 -20.58 -43.03 -13.72
N CYS A 96 -19.43 -43.08 -14.41
CA CYS A 96 -19.35 -43.52 -15.80
C CYS A 96 -19.56 -45.03 -15.90
N TYR A 97 -19.98 -45.50 -17.07
CA TYR A 97 -20.09 -46.94 -17.29
C TYR A 97 -18.70 -47.56 -17.36
N PHE A 98 -18.47 -48.62 -16.60
CA PHE A 98 -17.31 -49.50 -16.75
C PHE A 98 -17.71 -50.96 -16.42
N PRO A 99 -16.97 -51.97 -16.89
CA PRO A 99 -17.36 -53.38 -16.78
C PRO A 99 -17.39 -53.94 -15.35
N GLY A 100 -16.73 -53.25 -14.40
CA GLY A 100 -16.55 -53.65 -13.01
C GLY A 100 -15.09 -53.46 -12.55
N TRP A 101 -14.87 -53.43 -11.23
CA TRP A 101 -13.54 -53.25 -10.63
C TRP A 101 -12.63 -54.45 -10.93
N GLU A 102 -11.38 -54.19 -11.34
CA GLU A 102 -10.40 -55.21 -11.76
C GLU A 102 -10.84 -56.09 -12.95
N ILE A 103 -11.85 -55.67 -13.73
CA ILE A 103 -12.29 -56.39 -14.93
C ILE A 103 -11.64 -55.77 -16.17
N HIS A 104 -10.39 -56.12 -16.42
CA HIS A 104 -9.59 -55.63 -17.56
C HIS A 104 -8.62 -56.67 -18.09
N SER A 105 -8.10 -56.44 -19.30
CA SER A 105 -6.95 -57.16 -19.86
C SER A 105 -5.69 -56.28 -19.96
N CYS A 106 -5.76 -55.06 -19.43
CA CYS A 106 -4.71 -54.07 -19.58
C CYS A 106 -3.48 -54.34 -18.71
N MET A 107 -2.35 -53.77 -19.13
CA MET A 107 -1.09 -53.70 -18.40
C MET A 107 -0.72 -52.24 -18.09
N HIS A 108 0.27 -51.99 -17.22
CA HIS A 108 0.61 -50.61 -16.80
C HIS A 108 1.18 -49.68 -17.89
N PHE A 109 1.63 -50.22 -19.03
CA PHE A 109 1.96 -49.38 -20.20
C PHE A 109 0.73 -48.79 -20.88
N GLU A 110 -0.48 -49.24 -20.51
CA GLU A 110 -1.79 -48.75 -20.96
C GLU A 110 -2.43 -47.87 -19.86
N ASP A 111 -1.65 -47.36 -18.91
CA ASP A 111 -2.20 -46.47 -17.88
C ASP A 111 -2.57 -45.11 -18.50
N ALA A 112 -3.82 -44.72 -18.28
CA ALA A 112 -4.40 -43.49 -18.75
C ALA A 112 -3.85 -42.27 -18.00
N GLY A 113 -3.56 -41.22 -18.75
CA GLY A 113 -3.17 -39.90 -18.24
C GLY A 113 -4.14 -38.80 -18.66
N VAL A 114 -3.99 -37.64 -18.03
CA VAL A 114 -4.73 -36.42 -18.39
C VAL A 114 -3.81 -35.22 -18.33
N ILE A 115 -4.13 -34.21 -19.15
CA ILE A 115 -3.63 -32.84 -18.97
C ILE A 115 -4.86 -31.95 -18.80
N CYS A 116 -5.06 -31.42 -17.60
CA CYS A 116 -6.15 -30.52 -17.29
C CYS A 116 -5.88 -29.11 -17.80
N MET A 117 -6.93 -28.45 -18.25
CA MET A 117 -6.87 -27.04 -18.63
C MET A 117 -6.84 -26.16 -17.40
N GLN A 118 -6.16 -25.03 -17.53
CA GLN A 118 -6.20 -23.98 -16.53
C GLN A 118 -6.18 -22.61 -17.21
N VAL A 119 -6.92 -21.67 -16.62
CA VAL A 119 -6.82 -20.24 -16.94
C VAL A 119 -6.17 -19.55 -15.73
N ARG A 120 -5.42 -18.49 -15.97
CA ARG A 120 -4.89 -17.63 -14.90
C ARG A 120 -4.87 -16.17 -15.31
N LEU A 121 -4.82 -15.30 -14.31
CA LEU A 121 -4.56 -13.87 -14.46
C LEU A 121 -3.13 -13.57 -14.05
N THR A 122 -2.38 -12.82 -14.87
CA THR A 122 -0.97 -12.47 -14.62
C THR A 122 -0.70 -10.99 -14.89
N GLY A 123 0.33 -10.42 -14.26
CA GLY A 123 0.72 -9.01 -14.46
C GLY A 123 -0.23 -7.98 -13.82
N GLY A 124 -1.27 -8.42 -13.11
CA GLY A 124 -2.11 -7.56 -12.28
C GLY A 124 -1.47 -7.24 -10.94
N SER A 125 -1.99 -6.22 -10.25
CA SER A 125 -1.51 -5.85 -8.90
C SER A 125 -2.06 -6.78 -7.80
N ASN A 126 -3.05 -7.61 -8.14
CA ASN A 126 -3.75 -8.51 -7.23
C ASN A 126 -4.26 -9.76 -7.99
N PRO A 127 -4.72 -10.82 -7.28
CA PRO A 127 -5.12 -12.10 -7.90
C PRO A 127 -6.42 -12.07 -8.72
N PHE A 128 -7.22 -11.01 -8.65
CA PHE A 128 -8.52 -10.91 -9.33
C PHE A 128 -8.49 -9.98 -10.55
N GLU A 129 -7.31 -9.50 -10.93
CA GLU A 129 -7.08 -8.75 -12.16
C GLU A 129 -5.81 -9.22 -12.88
N GLY A 130 -5.78 -9.11 -14.20
CA GLY A 130 -4.56 -9.37 -14.96
C GLY A 130 -4.81 -9.74 -16.41
N ARG A 131 -3.71 -9.98 -17.13
CA ARG A 131 -3.69 -10.60 -18.47
C ARG A 131 -4.17 -12.04 -18.37
N VAL A 132 -5.09 -12.41 -19.26
CA VAL A 132 -5.65 -13.76 -19.34
C VAL A 132 -4.68 -14.68 -20.06
N GLU A 133 -4.26 -15.74 -19.38
CA GLU A 133 -3.43 -16.80 -19.97
C GLU A 133 -4.13 -18.15 -19.82
N VAL A 134 -4.02 -18.98 -20.86
CA VAL A 134 -4.61 -20.31 -20.95
C VAL A 134 -3.49 -21.34 -21.07
N PHE A 135 -3.57 -22.42 -20.30
CA PHE A 135 -2.64 -23.54 -20.44
C PHE A 135 -3.17 -24.51 -21.50
N HIS A 136 -2.42 -24.66 -22.59
CA HIS A 136 -2.77 -25.55 -23.69
C HIS A 136 -1.51 -26.21 -24.26
N ASN A 137 -1.59 -27.52 -24.51
CA ASN A 137 -0.51 -28.31 -25.11
C ASN A 137 0.85 -28.14 -24.40
N GLY A 138 0.85 -28.23 -23.07
CA GLY A 138 2.07 -28.17 -22.25
C GLY A 138 2.69 -26.77 -22.08
N SER A 139 2.04 -25.70 -22.55
CA SER A 139 2.54 -24.34 -22.36
C SER A 139 1.45 -23.29 -22.14
N TRP A 140 1.79 -22.26 -21.38
CA TRP A 140 0.95 -21.08 -21.21
C TRP A 140 0.99 -20.20 -22.46
N GLY A 141 -0.15 -19.65 -22.84
CA GLY A 141 -0.26 -18.66 -23.90
C GLY A 141 -1.41 -17.70 -23.68
N THR A 142 -1.34 -16.55 -24.34
CA THR A 142 -2.24 -15.41 -24.10
C THR A 142 -3.52 -15.50 -24.95
N VAL A 143 -4.49 -14.65 -24.63
CA VAL A 143 -5.72 -14.46 -25.41
C VAL A 143 -5.66 -13.09 -26.11
N CYS A 144 -6.03 -13.00 -27.38
CA CYS A 144 -6.07 -11.72 -28.09
C CYS A 144 -7.34 -10.91 -27.77
N ASP A 145 -7.20 -9.60 -27.73
CA ASP A 145 -8.26 -8.64 -27.45
C ASP A 145 -9.21 -8.36 -28.63
N ASP A 146 -8.94 -8.93 -29.81
CA ASP A 146 -9.83 -8.84 -30.97
C ASP A 146 -11.17 -9.54 -30.65
N GLN A 147 -12.25 -8.73 -30.66
CA GLN A 147 -13.60 -9.09 -30.21
C GLN A 147 -13.73 -9.45 -28.72
N TRP A 148 -12.73 -9.14 -27.88
CA TRP A 148 -12.81 -9.40 -26.44
C TRP A 148 -13.85 -8.51 -25.75
N THR A 149 -14.87 -9.13 -25.18
CA THR A 149 -16.02 -8.49 -24.54
C THR A 149 -16.11 -8.79 -23.05
N ILE A 150 -17.00 -8.07 -22.36
CA ILE A 150 -17.31 -8.35 -20.96
C ILE A 150 -17.89 -9.75 -20.74
N GLU A 151 -18.56 -10.33 -21.74
CA GLU A 151 -19.09 -11.70 -21.63
C GLU A 151 -17.98 -12.75 -21.67
N ASP A 152 -16.90 -12.49 -22.40
CA ASP A 152 -15.72 -13.37 -22.41
C ASP A 152 -14.99 -13.29 -21.07
N ALA A 153 -14.80 -12.08 -20.56
CA ALA A 153 -14.24 -11.86 -19.23
C ALA A 153 -15.12 -12.48 -18.13
N ASN A 154 -16.45 -12.43 -18.27
CA ASN A 154 -17.39 -13.06 -17.32
C ASN A 154 -17.15 -14.57 -17.21
N VAL A 155 -16.90 -15.24 -18.33
CA VAL A 155 -16.58 -16.68 -18.34
C VAL A 155 -15.24 -16.93 -17.66
N VAL A 156 -14.20 -16.14 -17.95
CA VAL A 156 -12.88 -16.25 -17.27
C VAL A 156 -13.02 -16.10 -15.76
N CYS A 157 -13.72 -15.06 -15.32
CA CYS A 157 -13.85 -14.78 -13.89
C CYS A 157 -14.69 -15.84 -13.18
N ARG A 158 -15.78 -16.31 -13.79
CA ARG A 158 -16.56 -17.43 -13.23
C ARG A 158 -15.77 -18.74 -13.20
N GLN A 159 -14.95 -18.98 -14.23
CA GLN A 159 -14.05 -20.13 -14.28
C GLN A 159 -13.02 -20.09 -13.15
N LEU A 160 -12.48 -18.91 -12.84
CA LEU A 160 -11.59 -18.67 -11.69
C LEU A 160 -12.33 -18.59 -10.35
N ASP A 161 -13.62 -18.97 -10.30
CA ASP A 161 -14.46 -19.04 -9.11
C ASP A 161 -14.75 -17.67 -8.45
N PHE A 162 -14.80 -16.64 -9.29
CA PHE A 162 -15.38 -15.32 -9.02
C PHE A 162 -16.85 -15.25 -9.51
N GLU A 163 -17.61 -14.25 -9.06
CA GLU A 163 -19.03 -14.10 -9.45
C GLU A 163 -19.22 -13.75 -10.94
N GLY A 164 -18.26 -13.04 -11.52
CA GLY A 164 -18.30 -12.52 -12.90
C GLY A 164 -17.17 -11.52 -13.14
N ALA A 165 -17.19 -10.83 -14.28
CA ALA A 165 -16.23 -9.78 -14.62
C ALA A 165 -16.81 -8.40 -14.39
N LEU A 166 -16.02 -7.54 -13.75
CA LEU A 166 -16.26 -6.12 -13.64
C LEU A 166 -15.87 -5.41 -14.94
N LYS A 167 -14.78 -5.86 -15.57
CA LYS A 167 -14.25 -5.24 -16.78
C LYS A 167 -13.49 -6.25 -17.65
N ALA A 168 -13.75 -6.19 -18.96
CA ALA A 168 -12.87 -6.74 -19.99
C ALA A 168 -11.83 -5.69 -20.38
N VAL A 169 -10.56 -6.06 -20.33
CA VAL A 169 -9.42 -5.16 -20.53
C VAL A 169 -8.69 -5.55 -21.81
N THR A 170 -8.22 -4.57 -22.56
CA THR A 170 -7.62 -4.74 -23.88
C THR A 170 -6.24 -4.06 -23.95
N SER A 171 -5.54 -4.23 -25.07
CA SER A 171 -4.30 -3.53 -25.41
C SER A 171 -3.15 -3.75 -24.41
N ALA A 172 -2.99 -4.99 -23.94
CA ALA A 172 -1.90 -5.40 -23.06
C ALA A 172 -1.73 -4.49 -21.82
N HIS A 173 -2.84 -4.02 -21.25
CA HIS A 173 -2.85 -3.12 -20.08
C HIS A 173 -2.02 -3.65 -18.90
N PHE A 174 -2.00 -4.97 -18.69
CA PHE A 174 -1.24 -5.65 -17.63
C PHE A 174 0.15 -6.12 -18.09
N GLY A 175 0.68 -5.46 -19.12
CA GLY A 175 1.91 -5.84 -19.81
C GLY A 175 1.69 -6.88 -20.89
N GLU A 176 2.58 -6.88 -21.87
CA GLU A 176 2.64 -7.87 -22.93
C GLU A 176 3.08 -9.23 -22.37
N GLY A 177 2.41 -10.29 -22.80
CA GLY A 177 2.83 -11.65 -22.53
C GLY A 177 4.00 -12.07 -23.42
N THR A 178 4.38 -13.34 -23.28
CA THR A 178 5.46 -13.95 -24.05
C THR A 178 5.05 -15.34 -24.50
N GLY A 179 5.52 -15.77 -25.66
CA GLY A 179 5.30 -17.14 -26.16
C GLY A 179 4.11 -17.22 -27.11
N ASN A 180 3.24 -18.21 -26.91
CA ASN A 180 2.12 -18.48 -27.81
C ASN A 180 0.92 -17.55 -27.50
N ILE A 181 0.15 -17.19 -28.53
CA ILE A 181 -1.20 -16.63 -28.35
C ILE A 181 -2.18 -17.72 -28.75
N TRP A 182 -2.93 -18.22 -27.78
CA TRP A 182 -3.72 -19.44 -27.95
C TRP A 182 -5.09 -19.20 -28.56
N MET A 183 -5.76 -18.11 -28.19
CA MET A 183 -7.15 -17.86 -28.55
C MET A 183 -7.32 -16.45 -29.12
N VAL A 184 -8.13 -16.32 -30.17
CA VAL A 184 -8.49 -15.06 -30.86
C VAL A 184 -9.95 -15.12 -31.29
N ASP A 185 -10.59 -13.95 -31.38
CA ASP A 185 -12.03 -13.78 -31.66
C ASP A 185 -12.86 -14.65 -30.72
N VAL A 186 -12.54 -14.61 -29.42
CA VAL A 186 -13.34 -15.30 -28.40
C VAL A 186 -14.69 -14.59 -28.34
N ASN A 187 -15.75 -15.37 -28.47
CA ASN A 187 -17.11 -14.86 -28.50
C ASN A 187 -18.03 -15.77 -27.68
N CYS A 188 -18.03 -15.51 -26.37
CA CYS A 188 -18.87 -16.12 -25.38
C CYS A 188 -20.28 -15.48 -25.38
N VAL A 189 -21.28 -16.29 -25.06
CA VAL A 189 -22.64 -15.86 -24.72
C VAL A 189 -22.69 -15.29 -23.29
N GLY A 190 -21.74 -15.68 -22.44
CA GLY A 190 -21.56 -15.18 -21.08
C GLY A 190 -22.02 -16.16 -19.99
N ASN A 191 -22.58 -17.32 -20.36
CA ASN A 191 -23.06 -18.35 -19.43
C ASN A 191 -22.27 -19.68 -19.51
N GLU A 192 -21.29 -19.77 -20.40
CA GLU A 192 -20.36 -20.89 -20.54
C GLU A 192 -19.65 -21.17 -19.21
N ARG A 193 -19.26 -22.43 -18.97
CA ARG A 193 -18.58 -22.80 -17.72
C ARG A 193 -17.09 -22.52 -17.76
N ILE A 194 -16.48 -22.66 -18.93
CA ILE A 194 -15.05 -22.49 -19.17
C ILE A 194 -14.82 -21.75 -20.48
N LEU A 195 -13.73 -20.98 -20.57
CA LEU A 195 -13.45 -20.08 -21.71
C LEU A 195 -13.40 -20.81 -23.06
N THR A 196 -13.01 -22.08 -23.06
CA THR A 196 -12.87 -22.89 -24.28
C THR A 196 -14.19 -23.40 -24.85
N GLU A 197 -15.29 -23.33 -24.07
CA GLU A 197 -16.63 -23.60 -24.59
C GLU A 197 -17.14 -22.46 -25.49
N CYS A 198 -16.54 -21.28 -25.36
CA CYS A 198 -16.86 -20.14 -26.20
C CYS A 198 -16.40 -20.37 -27.63
N LYS A 199 -17.08 -19.74 -28.59
CA LYS A 199 -16.68 -19.84 -29.98
C LYS A 199 -15.37 -19.07 -30.19
N HIS A 200 -14.38 -19.71 -30.84
CA HIS A 200 -13.10 -19.08 -31.21
C HIS A 200 -12.56 -19.66 -32.53
N GLN A 201 -11.54 -19.04 -33.14
CA GLN A 201 -10.99 -19.41 -34.47
C GLN A 201 -10.07 -20.65 -34.47
N GLY A 202 -10.04 -21.40 -33.37
CA GLY A 202 -9.11 -22.52 -33.14
C GLY A 202 -7.78 -22.09 -32.50
N TRP A 203 -7.06 -23.07 -31.96
CA TRP A 203 -5.85 -22.86 -31.15
C TRP A 203 -4.64 -22.41 -31.97
N GLY A 204 -3.98 -21.32 -31.55
CA GLY A 204 -2.71 -20.85 -32.13
C GLY A 204 -2.81 -20.33 -33.56
N LYS A 205 -4.03 -20.14 -34.10
CA LYS A 205 -4.27 -19.63 -35.46
C LYS A 205 -4.65 -18.15 -35.38
N HIS A 206 -3.66 -17.27 -35.48
CA HIS A 206 -3.87 -15.84 -35.33
C HIS A 206 -2.89 -14.98 -36.13
N ASN A 207 -3.26 -13.70 -36.28
CA ASN A 207 -2.38 -12.62 -36.73
C ASN A 207 -2.17 -11.53 -35.65
N CYS A 208 -2.64 -11.77 -34.42
CA CYS A 208 -2.40 -10.89 -33.27
C CYS A 208 -0.94 -10.93 -32.82
N GLY A 209 -0.45 -9.81 -32.27
CA GLY A 209 0.78 -9.72 -31.49
C GLY A 209 0.48 -9.44 -30.02
N HIS A 210 1.48 -9.56 -29.14
CA HIS A 210 1.29 -9.41 -27.68
C HIS A 210 0.85 -8.03 -27.22
N SER A 211 1.01 -6.99 -28.05
CA SER A 211 0.41 -5.66 -27.79
C SER A 211 -1.12 -5.68 -27.70
N LYS A 212 -1.74 -6.79 -28.11
CA LYS A 212 -3.18 -7.06 -28.08
C LYS A 212 -3.58 -8.09 -27.04
N ASP A 213 -2.73 -8.41 -26.06
CA ASP A 213 -3.11 -9.40 -25.05
C ASP A 213 -4.28 -8.88 -24.19
N ALA A 214 -5.32 -9.71 -24.09
CA ALA A 214 -6.54 -9.45 -23.36
C ALA A 214 -6.34 -9.63 -21.84
N GLY A 215 -7.08 -8.86 -21.07
CA GLY A 215 -7.13 -8.92 -19.61
C GLY A 215 -8.55 -8.96 -19.06
N ALA A 216 -8.67 -9.31 -17.79
CA ALA A 216 -9.93 -9.31 -17.06
C ALA A 216 -9.75 -8.71 -15.67
N ILE A 217 -10.81 -8.08 -15.16
CA ILE A 217 -10.96 -7.66 -13.75
C ILE A 217 -12.23 -8.33 -13.23
N CYS A 218 -12.11 -9.15 -12.19
CA CYS A 218 -13.19 -9.99 -11.67
C CYS A 218 -13.96 -9.33 -10.51
N ILE A 219 -15.24 -9.69 -10.39
CA ILE A 219 -16.15 -9.27 -9.32
C ILE A 219 -15.87 -10.09 -8.07
N ILE A 220 -15.63 -9.40 -6.96
CA ILE A 220 -15.45 -10.00 -5.64
C ILE A 220 -16.85 -10.17 -5.00
N PRO A 221 -17.24 -11.37 -4.51
CA PRO A 221 -18.56 -11.63 -3.93
C PRO A 221 -18.83 -10.89 -2.62
N VAL A 222 -17.79 -10.26 -2.05
CA VAL A 222 -17.88 -9.41 -0.87
C VAL A 222 -17.32 -8.05 -1.26
N ARG A 223 -17.94 -6.98 -0.78
CA ARG A 223 -17.39 -5.62 -0.87
C ARG A 223 -17.58 -4.90 0.46
N LEU A 224 -16.81 -3.85 0.65
CA LEU A 224 -17.00 -2.90 1.75
C LEU A 224 -17.70 -1.65 1.22
N ALA A 225 -18.79 -1.27 1.88
CA ALA A 225 -19.60 -0.12 1.50
C ALA A 225 -19.76 0.86 2.68
N GLY A 226 -19.80 2.16 2.42
CA GLY A 226 -19.99 3.18 3.48
C GLY A 226 -18.78 3.44 4.38
N GLY A 227 -17.62 2.87 4.07
CA GLY A 227 -16.33 3.25 4.69
C GLY A 227 -15.69 4.47 4.01
N SER A 228 -14.73 5.11 4.67
CA SER A 228 -14.00 6.27 4.13
C SER A 228 -12.83 5.87 3.22
N ASN A 229 -12.47 4.59 3.16
CA ASN A 229 -11.41 4.05 2.30
C ASN A 229 -11.69 2.58 1.92
N PRO A 230 -10.96 2.00 0.93
CA PRO A 230 -11.21 0.63 0.47
C PRO A 230 -10.98 -0.48 1.51
N SER A 231 -10.26 -0.19 2.61
CA SER A 231 -9.96 -1.15 3.67
C SER A 231 -10.97 -1.17 4.81
N GLU A 232 -12.07 -0.42 4.71
CA GLU A 232 -13.09 -0.38 5.76
C GLU A 232 -14.50 -0.22 5.19
N GLY A 233 -15.50 -0.69 5.92
CA GLY A 233 -16.90 -0.48 5.57
C GLY A 233 -17.84 -1.57 6.05
N ARG A 234 -19.13 -1.36 5.79
CA ARG A 234 -20.19 -2.37 5.94
C ARG A 234 -19.93 -3.50 4.97
N VAL A 235 -20.02 -4.73 5.46
CA VAL A 235 -19.84 -5.93 4.65
C VAL A 235 -21.10 -6.17 3.84
N GLU A 236 -20.98 -6.11 2.53
CA GLU A 236 -22.04 -6.47 1.60
C GLU A 236 -21.62 -7.68 0.79
N VAL A 237 -22.54 -8.63 0.67
CA VAL A 237 -22.37 -9.87 -0.09
C VAL A 237 -23.28 -9.80 -1.31
N PHE A 238 -22.76 -10.18 -2.47
CA PHE A 238 -23.58 -10.33 -3.67
C PHE A 238 -24.10 -11.77 -3.74
N HIS A 239 -25.42 -11.94 -3.73
CA HIS A 239 -26.07 -13.25 -3.84
C HIS A 239 -27.42 -13.10 -4.55
N GLY A 240 -27.78 -14.07 -5.40
CA GLY A 240 -29.07 -14.08 -6.09
C GLY A 240 -29.33 -12.81 -6.94
N SER A 241 -28.31 -12.34 -7.65
CA SER A 241 -28.33 -11.14 -8.52
C SER A 241 -28.59 -9.81 -7.79
N SER A 242 -28.36 -9.73 -6.48
CA SER A 242 -28.48 -8.47 -5.74
C SER A 242 -27.50 -8.39 -4.56
N TRP A 243 -27.04 -7.17 -4.27
CA TRP A 243 -26.27 -6.89 -3.06
C TRP A 243 -27.18 -6.93 -1.84
N GLY A 244 -26.66 -7.48 -0.76
CA GLY A 244 -27.30 -7.47 0.55
C GLY A 244 -26.27 -7.49 1.66
N THR A 245 -26.72 -7.18 2.87
CA THR A 245 -25.85 -6.99 4.04
C THR A 245 -25.68 -8.29 4.83
N VAL A 246 -24.74 -8.26 5.77
CA VAL A 246 -24.51 -9.35 6.74
C VAL A 246 -24.95 -8.85 8.11
N CYS A 247 -25.67 -9.66 8.88
CA CYS A 247 -26.04 -9.32 10.25
C CYS A 247 -24.85 -9.48 11.21
N ASP A 248 -24.81 -8.64 12.24
CA ASP A 248 -23.77 -8.60 13.27
C ASP A 248 -23.97 -9.63 14.41
N ASP A 249 -25.06 -10.41 14.39
CA ASP A 249 -25.29 -11.53 15.29
C ASP A 249 -24.17 -12.56 15.13
N TYR A 250 -23.44 -12.79 16.22
CA TYR A 250 -22.20 -13.60 16.28
C TYR A 250 -21.04 -13.07 15.43
N TRP A 251 -21.10 -11.82 14.97
CA TRP A 251 -20.03 -11.20 14.19
C TRP A 251 -18.83 -10.82 15.06
N THR A 252 -17.76 -11.61 14.93
CA THR A 252 -16.53 -11.42 15.68
C THR A 252 -15.35 -11.10 14.75
N ILE A 253 -14.17 -10.94 15.36
CA ILE A 253 -12.93 -10.74 14.61
C ILE A 253 -12.61 -11.93 13.69
N LYS A 254 -13.15 -13.13 13.93
CA LYS A 254 -12.89 -14.31 13.09
C LYS A 254 -13.54 -14.17 11.71
N GLU A 255 -14.81 -13.78 11.68
CA GLU A 255 -15.57 -13.52 10.44
C GLU A 255 -14.95 -12.34 9.70
N ALA A 256 -14.62 -11.28 10.42
CA ALA A 256 -13.96 -10.11 9.87
C ALA A 256 -12.61 -10.46 9.22
N ASN A 257 -11.81 -11.34 9.84
CA ASN A 257 -10.55 -11.82 9.28
C ASN A 257 -10.75 -12.56 7.94
N VAL A 258 -11.80 -13.38 7.84
CA VAL A 258 -12.15 -14.07 6.60
C VAL A 258 -12.52 -13.05 5.50
N VAL A 259 -13.32 -12.03 5.83
CA VAL A 259 -13.67 -10.95 4.90
C VAL A 259 -12.43 -10.19 4.41
N CYS A 260 -11.60 -9.72 5.32
CA CYS A 260 -10.42 -8.94 4.96
C CYS A 260 -9.42 -9.73 4.12
N ARG A 261 -9.19 -11.00 4.46
CA ARG A 261 -8.36 -11.90 3.66
C ARG A 261 -8.96 -12.16 2.28
N GLN A 262 -10.28 -12.39 2.21
CA GLN A 262 -10.98 -12.59 0.94
C GLN A 262 -10.91 -11.35 0.02
N LEU A 263 -10.84 -10.15 0.59
CA LEU A 263 -10.69 -8.89 -0.13
C LEU A 263 -9.23 -8.55 -0.50
N GLY A 264 -8.26 -9.41 -0.17
CA GLY A 264 -6.85 -9.20 -0.46
C GLY A 264 -6.10 -8.38 0.60
N PHE A 265 -6.71 -8.08 1.75
CA PHE A 265 -6.02 -7.44 2.87
C PHE A 265 -5.27 -8.49 3.69
N ALA A 266 -4.01 -8.67 3.31
CA ALA A 266 -3.04 -9.56 3.93
C ALA A 266 -3.08 -9.53 5.47
N GLY A 267 -3.16 -8.36 6.11
CA GLY A 267 -3.10 -8.22 7.57
C GLY A 267 -4.31 -8.74 8.34
N GLY A 268 -5.36 -9.19 7.67
CA GLY A 268 -6.61 -9.58 8.31
C GLY A 268 -7.44 -8.38 8.76
N ALA A 269 -8.36 -8.61 9.71
CA ALA A 269 -9.20 -7.57 10.29
C ALA A 269 -8.56 -7.00 11.56
N LEU A 270 -8.56 -5.67 11.63
CA LEU A 270 -8.27 -4.90 12.84
C LEU A 270 -9.44 -4.92 13.81
N SER A 271 -10.66 -4.79 13.27
CA SER A 271 -11.88 -4.81 14.07
C SER A 271 -13.03 -5.39 13.25
N ALA A 272 -13.86 -6.18 13.93
CA ALA A 272 -15.24 -6.40 13.54
C ALA A 272 -16.06 -5.19 14.03
N ILE A 273 -16.89 -4.62 13.16
CA ILE A 273 -17.76 -3.50 13.47
C ILE A 273 -19.19 -4.02 13.48
N THR A 274 -19.92 -3.67 14.52
CA THR A 274 -21.31 -4.08 14.73
C THR A 274 -22.22 -2.84 14.69
N SER A 275 -23.52 -3.05 14.76
CA SER A 275 -24.55 -2.04 14.94
C SER A 275 -24.51 -0.94 13.86
N ALA A 276 -24.32 -1.35 12.61
CA ALA A 276 -24.28 -0.47 11.44
C ALA A 276 -23.28 0.68 11.59
N GLY A 277 -22.10 0.43 12.15
CA GLY A 277 -21.06 1.45 12.38
C GLY A 277 -20.59 2.19 11.12
N PHE A 278 -20.81 1.63 9.92
CA PHE A 278 -20.58 2.28 8.61
C PHE A 278 -21.89 2.69 7.91
N GLY A 279 -22.92 2.93 8.72
CA GLY A 279 -24.28 3.22 8.28
C GLY A 279 -25.05 1.95 7.91
N GLN A 280 -26.38 2.09 7.96
CA GLN A 280 -27.32 1.06 7.58
C GLN A 280 -27.28 0.83 6.06
N GLY A 281 -27.25 -0.43 5.65
CA GLY A 281 -27.47 -0.83 4.28
C GLY A 281 -28.94 -0.74 3.88
N ARG A 282 -29.21 -1.25 2.69
CA ARG A 282 -30.55 -1.24 2.09
C ARG A 282 -30.78 -2.54 1.36
N GLY A 283 -32.02 -3.01 1.34
CA GLY A 283 -32.40 -4.18 0.57
C GLY A 283 -32.48 -5.43 1.44
N LYS A 284 -31.86 -6.52 0.98
CA LYS A 284 -31.91 -7.81 1.71
C LYS A 284 -30.72 -7.91 2.68
N ILE A 285 -30.93 -8.53 3.83
CA ILE A 285 -29.85 -9.06 4.66
C ILE A 285 -29.65 -10.52 4.23
N TRP A 286 -28.47 -10.83 3.70
CA TRP A 286 -28.20 -12.12 3.06
C TRP A 286 -27.68 -13.18 4.02
N MET A 287 -26.91 -12.79 5.03
CA MET A 287 -26.27 -13.71 5.95
C MET A 287 -26.54 -13.29 7.38
N ASP A 288 -26.78 -14.27 8.25
CA ASP A 288 -27.05 -14.11 9.67
C ASP A 288 -26.44 -15.30 10.44
N ASN A 289 -26.09 -15.07 11.70
CA ASN A 289 -25.37 -15.99 12.58
C ASN A 289 -24.12 -16.56 11.88
N VAL A 290 -23.31 -15.67 11.29
CA VAL A 290 -22.09 -16.07 10.59
C VAL A 290 -21.05 -16.48 11.63
N ASP A 291 -20.67 -17.75 11.60
CA ASP A 291 -19.73 -18.35 12.56
C ASP A 291 -18.59 -19.03 11.78
N CYS A 292 -17.42 -18.40 11.85
CA CYS A 292 -16.18 -18.82 11.23
C CYS A 292 -15.19 -19.31 12.30
N ASP A 293 -14.37 -20.30 11.95
CA ASP A 293 -13.16 -20.66 12.68
C ASP A 293 -12.03 -19.63 12.48
N GLY A 294 -12.09 -18.84 11.40
CA GLY A 294 -11.16 -17.76 11.05
C GLY A 294 -10.13 -18.14 9.97
N ASN A 295 -10.11 -19.40 9.54
CA ASN A 295 -9.17 -19.94 8.54
C ASN A 295 -9.82 -20.25 7.18
N GLU A 296 -11.12 -20.00 7.04
CA GLU A 296 -11.89 -20.24 5.83
C GLU A 296 -11.38 -19.36 4.68
N GLY A 297 -11.32 -19.93 3.48
CA GLY A 297 -10.86 -19.18 2.30
C GLY A 297 -11.81 -18.06 1.88
N ARG A 298 -13.10 -18.14 2.23
CA ARG A 298 -14.16 -17.19 1.84
C ARG A 298 -15.28 -17.18 2.88
N LEU A 299 -15.96 -16.05 3.04
CA LEU A 299 -17.07 -15.86 4.00
C LEU A 299 -18.22 -16.83 3.76
N LYS A 300 -18.49 -17.17 2.48
CA LYS A 300 -19.53 -18.15 2.10
C LYS A 300 -19.32 -19.57 2.64
N LEU A 301 -18.11 -19.90 3.11
CA LEU A 301 -17.75 -21.22 3.60
C LEU A 301 -17.90 -21.35 5.11
N CYS A 302 -18.09 -20.23 5.82
CA CYS A 302 -18.40 -20.24 7.23
C CYS A 302 -19.81 -20.79 7.46
N TYR A 303 -20.08 -21.27 8.67
CA TYR A 303 -21.46 -21.60 9.05
C TYR A 303 -22.31 -20.32 9.05
N HIS A 304 -23.54 -20.41 8.56
CA HIS A 304 -24.52 -19.32 8.62
C HIS A 304 -25.95 -19.90 8.58
N ALA A 305 -26.95 -19.14 9.02
CA ALA A 305 -28.35 -19.59 9.15
C ALA A 305 -29.08 -19.88 7.82
N GLY A 306 -28.40 -19.77 6.69
CA GLY A 306 -28.96 -19.86 5.34
C GLY A 306 -29.25 -18.50 4.69
N TRP A 307 -29.24 -18.46 3.36
CA TRP A 307 -29.34 -17.20 2.60
C TRP A 307 -30.69 -16.51 2.78
N GLY A 308 -30.66 -15.25 3.23
CA GLY A 308 -31.85 -14.43 3.43
C GLY A 308 -32.73 -14.89 4.60
N GLN A 309 -32.24 -15.81 5.43
CA GLN A 309 -32.90 -16.23 6.66
C GLN A 309 -32.24 -15.48 7.83
N HIS A 310 -32.92 -14.46 8.34
CA HIS A 310 -32.42 -13.64 9.43
C HIS A 310 -33.58 -13.12 10.29
N ASN A 311 -33.28 -12.78 11.55
CA ASN A 311 -34.16 -12.04 12.45
C ASN A 311 -33.70 -10.58 12.66
N CYS A 312 -32.58 -10.20 12.07
CA CYS A 312 -31.97 -8.89 12.19
C CYS A 312 -32.67 -7.82 11.36
N ASP A 313 -32.46 -6.55 11.73
CA ASP A 313 -32.77 -5.41 10.88
C ASP A 313 -31.47 -4.73 10.41
N HIS A 314 -31.59 -3.64 9.64
CA HIS A 314 -30.40 -2.97 9.12
C HIS A 314 -29.62 -2.18 10.17
N VAL A 315 -30.12 -1.97 11.39
CA VAL A 315 -29.27 -1.45 12.48
C VAL A 315 -28.22 -2.48 12.88
N ASP A 316 -28.46 -3.75 12.61
CA ASP A 316 -27.55 -4.86 12.91
C ASP A 316 -26.59 -5.16 11.74
N ASP A 317 -26.44 -4.27 10.76
CA ASP A 317 -25.55 -4.53 9.63
C ASP A 317 -24.07 -4.54 10.07
N ALA A 318 -23.39 -5.64 9.79
CA ALA A 318 -22.01 -5.89 10.15
C ALA A 318 -21.03 -5.13 9.23
N GLY A 319 -19.91 -4.73 9.80
CA GLY A 319 -18.81 -4.05 9.12
C GLY A 319 -17.45 -4.61 9.52
N VAL A 320 -16.41 -4.19 8.80
CA VAL A 320 -15.02 -4.54 9.11
C VAL A 320 -14.09 -3.36 8.89
N LEU A 321 -12.98 -3.40 9.62
CA LEU A 321 -11.80 -2.57 9.39
C LEU A 321 -10.64 -3.52 9.10
N CYS A 322 -10.12 -3.52 7.88
CA CYS A 322 -9.04 -4.38 7.43
C CYS A 322 -7.67 -3.72 7.61
N ILE A 323 -6.63 -4.54 7.71
CA ILE A 323 -5.24 -4.10 7.88
C ILE A 323 -4.48 -4.33 6.56
N PRO A 324 -4.14 -3.26 5.81
CA PRO A 324 -3.17 -3.37 4.72
C PRO A 324 -1.76 -3.64 5.26
N VAL A 325 -1.02 -4.59 4.66
CA VAL A 325 0.36 -4.95 5.05
C VAL A 325 1.24 -5.00 3.80
N ARG A 326 2.49 -4.52 3.88
CA ARG A 326 3.47 -4.54 2.78
C ARG A 326 4.91 -4.79 3.27
N LEU A 327 5.80 -5.15 2.33
CA LEU A 327 7.25 -5.14 2.54
C LEU A 327 7.87 -3.89 1.89
N ALA A 328 8.72 -3.16 2.61
CA ALA A 328 9.34 -1.92 2.15
C ALA A 328 10.86 -1.91 2.36
N GLY A 329 11.61 -1.39 1.37
CA GLY A 329 13.06 -1.15 1.48
C GLY A 329 13.96 -2.39 1.38
N GLY A 330 13.45 -3.50 0.83
CA GLY A 330 14.27 -4.65 0.43
C GLY A 330 14.93 -4.49 -0.94
N GLY A 331 15.91 -5.34 -1.24
CA GLY A 331 16.58 -5.39 -2.54
C GLY A 331 15.77 -6.10 -3.63
N ASN A 332 14.67 -6.78 -3.25
CA ASN A 332 13.72 -7.41 -4.17
C ASN A 332 12.30 -7.46 -3.55
N PRO A 333 11.25 -7.82 -4.33
CA PRO A 333 9.85 -7.80 -3.86
C PRO A 333 9.50 -8.79 -2.75
N PHE A 334 10.37 -9.76 -2.44
CA PHE A 334 10.14 -10.82 -1.46
C PHE A 334 10.91 -10.59 -0.14
N GLU A 335 11.61 -9.47 -0.03
CA GLU A 335 12.33 -9.07 1.18
C GLU A 335 12.04 -7.61 1.51
N GLY A 336 12.11 -7.26 2.79
CA GLY A 336 11.90 -5.88 3.23
C GLY A 336 11.33 -5.78 4.63
N ARG A 337 11.24 -4.54 5.14
CA ARG A 337 10.62 -4.23 6.42
C ARG A 337 9.11 -4.36 6.32
N VAL A 338 8.50 -5.04 7.28
CA VAL A 338 7.05 -5.16 7.37
C VAL A 338 6.44 -3.83 7.80
N GLU A 339 5.55 -3.31 6.98
CA GLU A 339 4.77 -2.13 7.27
C GLU A 339 3.28 -2.48 7.29
N VAL A 340 2.59 -1.93 8.27
CA VAL A 340 1.17 -2.10 8.53
C VAL A 340 0.50 -0.75 8.38
N PHE A 341 -0.52 -0.67 7.54
CA PHE A 341 -1.30 0.54 7.37
C PHE A 341 -2.35 0.63 8.48
N HIS A 342 -2.24 1.67 9.29
CA HIS A 342 -3.13 1.92 10.42
C HIS A 342 -3.32 3.42 10.60
N ASN A 343 -4.58 3.86 10.73
CA ASN A 343 -4.95 5.25 10.99
C ASN A 343 -4.38 6.26 9.96
N GLY A 344 -4.43 5.90 8.67
CA GLY A 344 -4.04 6.76 7.54
C GLY A 344 -2.54 6.85 7.25
N SER A 345 -1.70 6.06 7.93
CA SER A 345 -0.26 6.02 7.68
C SER A 345 0.31 4.60 7.69
N TRP A 346 1.38 4.37 6.94
CA TRP A 346 2.16 3.14 7.03
C TRP A 346 3.05 3.19 8.27
N GLY A 347 2.72 2.36 9.26
CA GLY A 347 3.51 2.16 10.47
C GLY A 347 4.41 0.94 10.35
N THR A 348 5.53 0.93 11.07
CA THR A 348 6.43 -0.22 11.14
C THR A 348 6.02 -1.18 12.24
N VAL A 349 6.14 -2.48 12.01
CA VAL A 349 5.91 -3.49 13.05
C VAL A 349 7.12 -3.58 13.97
N CYS A 350 6.91 -3.56 15.28
CA CYS A 350 7.99 -3.80 16.25
C CYS A 350 8.44 -5.26 16.20
N ASP A 351 9.74 -5.47 16.30
CA ASP A 351 10.43 -6.75 16.17
C ASP A 351 10.52 -7.56 17.49
N ASN A 352 9.88 -7.09 18.57
CA ASN A 352 9.90 -7.78 19.85
C ASN A 352 9.30 -9.20 19.72
N ARG A 353 10.17 -10.22 19.82
CA ARG A 353 9.84 -11.65 19.60
C ARG A 353 9.49 -11.99 18.15
N TRP A 354 10.13 -11.33 17.18
CA TRP A 354 9.92 -11.59 15.75
C TRP A 354 10.66 -12.85 15.31
N THR A 355 9.96 -13.98 15.28
CA THR A 355 10.53 -15.26 14.86
C THR A 355 10.07 -15.66 13.47
N LEU A 356 10.62 -16.77 12.97
CA LEU A 356 10.12 -17.45 11.78
C LEU A 356 8.62 -17.74 11.87
N ARG A 357 8.01 -17.85 13.05
CA ARG A 357 6.55 -18.03 13.18
C ARG A 357 5.79 -16.78 12.76
N GLU A 358 6.15 -15.61 13.26
CA GLU A 358 5.54 -14.32 12.94
C GLU A 358 5.84 -13.93 11.48
N ALA A 359 7.07 -14.13 11.01
CA ALA A 359 7.42 -13.91 9.61
C ALA A 359 6.65 -14.84 8.66
N ASN A 360 6.45 -16.11 9.04
CA ASN A 360 5.58 -17.02 8.28
C ASN A 360 4.11 -16.59 8.29
N VAL A 361 3.65 -15.87 9.31
CA VAL A 361 2.32 -15.24 9.27
C VAL A 361 2.32 -14.15 8.21
N VAL A 362 3.29 -13.22 8.21
CA VAL A 362 3.36 -12.15 7.20
C VAL A 362 3.54 -12.67 5.77
N CYS A 363 4.41 -13.65 5.56
CA CYS A 363 4.60 -14.25 4.24
C CYS A 363 3.32 -14.93 3.73
N ARG A 364 2.62 -15.69 4.59
CA ARG A 364 1.31 -16.27 4.23
C ARG A 364 0.26 -15.19 3.98
N GLN A 365 0.27 -14.13 4.77
CA GLN A 365 -0.60 -12.97 4.61
C GLN A 365 -0.37 -12.26 3.26
N LEU A 366 0.87 -12.17 2.79
CA LEU A 366 1.25 -11.60 1.48
C LEU A 366 1.11 -12.59 0.30
N GLY A 367 0.60 -13.81 0.53
CA GLY A 367 0.42 -14.83 -0.51
C GLY A 367 1.69 -15.61 -0.89
N LEU A 368 2.69 -15.67 -0.01
CA LEU A 368 3.94 -16.41 -0.19
C LEU A 368 3.91 -17.74 0.60
N ASP A 369 4.61 -18.76 0.11
CA ASP A 369 4.62 -20.13 0.68
C ASP A 369 5.21 -20.22 2.11
N GLY A 370 6.01 -19.24 2.49
CA GLY A 370 6.59 -19.13 3.84
C GLY A 370 7.80 -18.21 3.90
N ALA A 371 8.17 -17.83 5.12
CA ALA A 371 9.38 -17.09 5.40
C ALA A 371 10.58 -18.05 5.45
N SER A 372 11.61 -17.79 4.64
CA SER A 372 12.89 -18.49 4.70
C SER A 372 13.80 -17.95 5.82
N SER A 373 13.58 -16.70 6.24
CA SER A 373 14.29 -16.04 7.34
C SER A 373 13.38 -15.02 8.03
N ALA A 374 13.63 -14.79 9.32
CA ALA A 374 12.99 -13.75 10.11
C ALA A 374 14.10 -13.00 10.85
N VAL A 375 14.27 -11.72 10.54
CA VAL A 375 15.39 -10.93 11.05
C VAL A 375 14.85 -9.82 11.96
N GLU A 376 15.25 -9.86 13.23
CA GLU A 376 14.96 -8.80 14.21
C GLU A 376 15.80 -7.54 13.88
N GLY A 377 15.31 -6.35 14.24
CA GLY A 377 16.10 -5.11 14.26
C GLY A 377 15.91 -4.11 13.11
N GLY A 378 14.88 -4.26 12.26
CA GLY A 378 14.67 -3.35 11.13
C GLY A 378 15.86 -3.40 10.17
N VAL A 379 15.98 -4.52 9.47
CA VAL A 379 17.06 -4.80 8.53
C VAL A 379 16.72 -4.17 7.19
N PHE A 380 17.16 -2.93 7.00
CA PHE A 380 17.22 -2.30 5.69
C PHE A 380 18.43 -2.89 4.99
N GLY A 381 18.26 -3.29 3.73
CA GLY A 381 19.23 -4.11 2.99
C GLY A 381 20.69 -3.70 3.18
N GLU A 382 21.58 -4.68 3.07
CA GLU A 382 23.03 -4.56 3.22
C GLU A 382 23.60 -3.16 2.89
N GLY A 383 24.19 -2.49 3.90
CA GLY A 383 24.84 -1.19 3.78
C GLY A 383 23.99 0.05 4.07
N SER A 384 22.80 -0.09 4.67
CA SER A 384 22.02 1.04 5.18
C SER A 384 22.67 1.73 6.38
N VAL A 385 22.43 3.03 6.53
CA VAL A 385 22.93 3.85 7.65
C VAL A 385 21.80 4.52 8.42
N ARG A 386 22.00 4.79 9.72
CA ARG A 386 21.09 5.56 10.57
C ARG A 386 21.84 6.40 11.60
N LEU A 387 21.18 7.45 12.10
CA LEU A 387 21.66 8.29 13.21
C LEU A 387 20.85 8.00 14.48
N ILE A 388 21.53 7.60 15.56
CA ILE A 388 20.90 7.19 16.84
C ILE A 388 21.50 7.96 18.01
N GLY A 389 20.67 8.32 19.00
CA GLY A 389 21.13 8.98 20.23
C GLY A 389 21.32 10.50 20.12
N GLY A 390 20.85 11.12 19.03
CA GLY A 390 20.77 12.57 18.87
C GLY A 390 19.49 13.18 19.42
N SER A 391 19.45 14.52 19.56
CA SER A 391 18.30 15.24 20.12
C SER A 391 17.21 15.56 19.09
N ASN A 392 17.51 15.36 17.80
CA ASN A 392 16.63 15.61 16.66
C ASN A 392 17.03 14.67 15.49
N PRO A 393 16.22 14.57 14.41
CA PRO A 393 16.48 13.64 13.29
C PRO A 393 17.77 13.91 12.49
N PHE A 394 18.48 15.00 12.74
CA PHE A 394 19.60 15.48 11.93
C PHE A 394 20.95 15.21 12.61
N GLU A 395 20.99 14.57 13.78
CA GLU A 395 22.23 14.25 14.48
C GLU A 395 22.18 12.88 15.17
N GLY A 396 23.34 12.24 15.37
CA GLY A 396 23.46 11.02 16.15
C GLY A 396 24.73 10.20 15.88
N ARG A 397 24.89 9.10 16.62
CA ARG A 397 25.86 8.03 16.35
C ARG A 397 25.53 7.37 15.01
N VAL A 398 26.55 7.14 14.19
CA VAL A 398 26.41 6.46 12.91
C VAL A 398 26.42 4.95 13.12
N GLU A 399 25.35 4.29 12.70
CA GLU A 399 25.28 2.83 12.65
C GLU A 399 25.05 2.40 11.21
N VAL A 400 25.72 1.31 10.81
CA VAL A 400 25.61 0.69 9.49
C VAL A 400 25.06 -0.72 9.64
N PHE A 401 24.22 -1.12 8.69
CA PHE A 401 23.64 -2.46 8.65
C PHE A 401 24.50 -3.39 7.78
N HIS A 402 25.01 -4.48 8.35
CA HIS A 402 25.79 -5.47 7.63
C HIS A 402 25.56 -6.87 8.20
N ASN A 403 25.40 -7.87 7.33
CA ASN A 403 25.32 -9.29 7.68
C ASN A 403 24.31 -9.57 8.81
N GLY A 404 23.07 -9.07 8.67
CA GLY A 404 21.99 -9.40 9.58
C GLY A 404 21.97 -8.59 10.89
N SER A 405 22.92 -7.67 11.13
CA SER A 405 22.89 -6.84 12.35
C SER A 405 23.38 -5.41 12.12
N TRP A 406 22.85 -4.49 12.93
CA TRP A 406 23.40 -3.14 13.05
C TRP A 406 24.71 -3.18 13.82
N GLY A 407 25.69 -2.46 13.31
CA GLY A 407 26.97 -2.27 13.99
C GLY A 407 27.46 -0.86 13.81
N THR A 408 28.35 -0.46 14.70
CA THR A 408 28.84 0.90 14.77
C THR A 408 30.04 1.10 13.86
N VAL A 409 30.38 2.35 13.61
CA VAL A 409 31.52 2.74 12.79
C VAL A 409 32.59 3.29 13.72
N CYS A 410 33.83 2.82 13.60
CA CYS A 410 34.94 3.36 14.39
C CYS A 410 35.29 4.78 13.94
N ASP A 411 35.69 5.62 14.90
CA ASP A 411 36.15 6.98 14.68
C ASP A 411 37.63 7.09 14.24
N ASP A 412 38.37 5.97 14.16
CA ASP A 412 39.73 5.96 13.64
C ASP A 412 39.69 6.33 12.15
N GLN A 413 40.40 7.42 11.82
CA GLN A 413 40.35 8.12 10.52
C GLN A 413 38.97 8.71 10.15
N TRP A 414 38.00 8.77 11.05
CA TRP A 414 36.69 9.36 10.77
C TRP A 414 36.79 10.88 10.56
N THR A 415 36.50 11.29 9.33
CA THR A 415 36.60 12.67 8.86
C THR A 415 35.23 13.26 8.54
N ILE A 416 35.23 14.57 8.26
CA ILE A 416 34.03 15.26 7.77
C ILE A 416 33.56 14.72 6.42
N GLU A 417 34.45 14.16 5.59
CA GLU A 417 34.05 13.58 4.30
C GLU A 417 33.27 12.28 4.46
N ASP A 418 33.59 11.48 5.49
CA ASP A 418 32.84 10.28 5.82
C ASP A 418 31.44 10.62 6.35
N ALA A 419 31.39 11.58 7.28
CA ALA A 419 30.12 12.10 7.78
C ALA A 419 29.29 12.76 6.66
N ASN A 420 29.92 13.42 5.68
CA ASN A 420 29.25 14.00 4.52
C ASN A 420 28.56 12.93 3.66
N VAL A 421 29.19 11.76 3.48
CA VAL A 421 28.57 10.63 2.76
C VAL A 421 27.39 10.09 3.57
N VAL A 422 27.51 9.95 4.89
CA VAL A 422 26.39 9.53 5.75
C VAL A 422 25.21 10.49 5.65
N CYS A 423 25.46 11.79 5.83
CA CYS A 423 24.41 12.80 5.78
C CYS A 423 23.75 12.88 4.40
N ARG A 424 24.51 12.74 3.31
CA ARG A 424 23.93 12.65 1.95
C ARG A 424 23.17 11.37 1.68
N GLN A 425 23.65 10.23 2.18
CA GLN A 425 22.93 8.95 2.10
C GLN A 425 21.59 9.00 2.84
N LEU A 426 21.49 9.85 3.87
CA LEU A 426 20.27 10.18 4.60
C LEU A 426 19.50 11.38 4.02
N ASN A 427 19.90 11.87 2.85
CA ASN A 427 19.28 12.95 2.07
C ASN A 427 19.40 14.37 2.68
N PHE A 428 20.52 14.67 3.36
CA PHE A 428 20.89 16.01 3.84
C PHE A 428 21.97 16.67 2.95
N GLU A 429 22.13 17.99 3.05
CA GLU A 429 23.09 18.76 2.24
C GLU A 429 24.56 18.38 2.50
N GLY A 430 24.86 17.98 3.73
CA GLY A 430 26.18 17.52 4.16
C GLY A 430 26.25 17.37 5.66
N ALA A 431 27.44 17.03 6.16
CA ALA A 431 27.72 16.99 7.59
C ALA A 431 28.22 18.36 8.06
N LEU A 432 27.58 18.84 9.13
CA LEU A 432 28.04 19.95 9.94
C LEU A 432 29.29 19.54 10.73
N LYS A 433 29.28 18.30 11.21
CA LYS A 433 30.35 17.80 12.05
C LYS A 433 30.44 16.28 11.99
N ALA A 434 31.65 15.80 11.75
CA ALA A 434 32.05 14.45 12.12
C ALA A 434 32.33 14.42 13.62
N VAL A 435 31.61 13.56 14.32
CA VAL A 435 31.67 13.43 15.77
C VAL A 435 32.43 12.15 16.10
N THR A 436 33.31 12.23 17.08
CA THR A 436 34.17 11.12 17.52
C THR A 436 33.94 10.83 18.99
N SER A 437 34.54 9.76 19.49
CA SER A 437 34.59 9.37 20.89
C SER A 437 33.22 9.13 21.51
N ALA A 438 32.30 8.52 20.75
CA ALA A 438 31.00 8.07 21.21
C ALA A 438 30.16 9.15 21.91
N ARG A 439 30.23 10.41 21.44
CA ARG A 439 29.52 11.55 22.06
C ARG A 439 28.01 11.35 22.19
N PHE A 440 27.38 10.65 21.26
CA PHE A 440 25.94 10.33 21.26
C PHE A 440 25.63 9.04 22.04
N GLY A 441 26.56 8.63 22.91
CA GLY A 441 26.54 7.37 23.65
C GLY A 441 27.30 6.28 22.91
N GLU A 442 27.91 5.39 23.71
CA GLU A 442 28.49 4.15 23.21
C GLU A 442 27.37 3.23 22.72
N GLY A 443 27.59 2.67 21.55
CA GLY A 443 26.82 1.61 20.95
C GLY A 443 27.17 0.28 21.58
N THR A 444 26.53 -0.75 21.05
CA THR A 444 26.62 -2.11 21.58
C THR A 444 26.64 -3.08 20.41
N GLY A 445 27.45 -4.12 20.48
CA GLY A 445 27.51 -5.15 19.45
C GLY A 445 28.72 -5.01 18.53
N ASN A 446 28.55 -5.28 17.24
CA ASN A 446 29.67 -5.30 16.30
C ASN A 446 30.10 -3.88 15.93
N ILE A 447 31.40 -3.67 15.75
CA ILE A 447 31.94 -2.50 15.04
C ILE A 447 32.20 -2.96 13.61
N TRP A 448 31.39 -2.48 12.67
CA TRP A 448 31.38 -3.03 11.31
C TRP A 448 32.44 -2.43 10.39
N MET A 449 32.75 -1.15 10.57
CA MET A 449 33.65 -0.42 9.70
C MET A 449 34.70 0.30 10.55
N ASP A 450 35.94 0.26 10.06
CA ASP A 450 37.11 0.90 10.66
C ASP A 450 38.04 1.43 9.56
N ASP A 451 38.80 2.46 9.89
CA ASP A 451 39.52 3.34 8.96
C ASP A 451 38.69 3.69 7.72
N VAL A 452 37.46 4.17 7.94
CA VAL A 452 36.61 4.64 6.83
C VAL A 452 37.26 5.88 6.23
N ASN A 453 37.48 5.83 4.93
CA ASN A 453 38.19 6.87 4.18
C ASN A 453 37.47 7.12 2.86
N CYS A 454 36.39 7.90 2.96
CA CYS A 454 35.63 8.41 1.84
C CYS A 454 36.39 9.56 1.15
N VAL A 455 36.27 9.62 -0.17
CA VAL A 455 36.65 10.78 -0.98
C VAL A 455 35.64 11.93 -0.78
N GLY A 456 34.42 11.60 -0.34
CA GLY A 456 33.34 12.56 -0.12
C GLY A 456 32.44 12.72 -1.34
N ASN A 457 32.35 11.77 -2.26
CA ASN A 457 31.39 11.79 -3.37
C ASN A 457 30.67 10.45 -3.59
N GLU A 458 30.97 9.48 -2.73
CA GLU A 458 30.32 8.18 -2.64
C GLU A 458 28.82 8.34 -2.35
N ARG A 459 28.01 7.41 -2.87
CA ARG A 459 26.56 7.41 -2.68
C ARG A 459 26.16 6.66 -1.41
N LYS A 460 26.97 5.69 -0.99
CA LYS A 460 26.79 4.93 0.24
C LYS A 460 28.10 4.88 1.02
N LEU A 461 27.99 4.84 2.34
CA LEU A 461 29.15 4.66 3.21
C LEU A 461 29.93 3.37 2.90
N THR A 462 29.23 2.32 2.44
CA THR A 462 29.82 1.04 2.05
C THR A 462 30.66 1.07 0.78
N GLU A 463 30.58 2.14 -0.01
CA GLU A 463 31.41 2.34 -1.21
C GLU A 463 32.76 2.98 -0.87
N CYS A 464 32.88 3.57 0.33
CA CYS A 464 34.13 4.15 0.80
C CYS A 464 35.18 3.07 1.07
N LYS A 465 36.45 3.45 1.01
CA LYS A 465 37.52 2.52 1.39
C LYS A 465 37.50 2.30 2.90
N HIS A 466 37.58 1.03 3.34
CA HIS A 466 37.68 0.65 4.75
C HIS A 466 38.49 -0.66 4.90
N GLN A 467 38.85 -1.08 6.11
CA GLN A 467 39.69 -2.28 6.39
C GLN A 467 39.00 -3.63 6.08
N GLY A 468 37.75 -3.61 5.61
CA GLY A 468 36.87 -4.76 5.50
C GLY A 468 35.96 -4.92 6.72
N TRP A 469 34.85 -5.64 6.54
CA TRP A 469 33.80 -5.77 7.55
C TRP A 469 34.27 -6.46 8.84
N GLY A 470 33.99 -5.84 9.99
CA GLY A 470 34.31 -6.38 11.32
C GLY A 470 35.81 -6.44 11.65
N LYS A 471 36.67 -5.93 10.77
CA LYS A 471 38.12 -5.85 11.00
C LYS A 471 38.45 -4.48 11.57
N HIS A 472 38.64 -4.43 12.89
CA HIS A 472 38.94 -3.20 13.60
C HIS A 472 39.88 -3.43 14.78
N ASN A 473 40.51 -2.37 15.29
CA ASN A 473 41.23 -2.38 16.56
C ASN A 473 40.59 -1.48 17.63
N CYS A 474 39.40 -0.95 17.34
CA CYS A 474 38.66 -0.02 18.19
C CYS A 474 37.83 -0.71 19.28
N GLY A 475 37.54 0.04 20.36
CA GLY A 475 36.46 -0.26 21.30
C GLY A 475 35.29 0.71 21.14
N HIS A 476 34.16 0.45 21.80
CA HIS A 476 32.94 1.29 21.68
C HIS A 476 33.10 2.74 22.17
N SER A 477 34.13 3.03 22.97
CA SER A 477 34.49 4.41 23.33
C SER A 477 34.98 5.25 22.14
N LYS A 478 35.19 4.63 20.98
CA LYS A 478 35.71 5.20 19.73
C LYS A 478 34.69 5.16 18.60
N GLU A 479 33.43 5.42 18.88
CA GLU A 479 32.40 5.38 17.83
C GLU A 479 32.18 6.73 17.16
N ALA A 480 31.98 6.64 15.85
CA ALA A 480 31.69 7.74 14.96
C ALA A 480 30.23 8.20 15.06
N GLY A 481 30.04 9.51 14.97
CA GLY A 481 28.76 10.19 14.87
C GLY A 481 28.77 11.23 13.75
N ALA A 482 27.58 11.70 13.38
CA ALA A 482 27.40 12.78 12.44
C ALA A 482 26.35 13.77 12.96
N ILE A 483 26.58 15.05 12.69
CA ILE A 483 25.58 16.10 12.75
C ILE A 483 25.42 16.60 11.33
N CYS A 484 24.21 16.61 10.78
CA CYS A 484 23.91 17.02 9.43
C CYS A 484 23.48 18.49 9.38
N ILE A 485 23.79 19.17 8.28
CA ILE A 485 23.47 20.59 8.10
C ILE A 485 21.99 20.74 7.76
N ILE A 486 21.25 21.45 8.62
CA ILE A 486 20.08 22.23 8.23
C ILE A 486 20.55 23.69 8.16
N PRO A 487 20.50 24.37 7.02
CA PRO A 487 21.21 25.63 6.88
C PRO A 487 20.51 26.85 7.49
N VAL A 488 19.41 26.72 8.27
CA VAL A 488 18.63 27.84 8.84
C VAL A 488 18.07 27.53 10.24
N ARG A 489 18.04 28.52 11.16
CA ARG A 489 17.37 28.47 12.48
C ARG A 489 16.76 29.82 12.91
N LEU A 490 15.84 29.78 13.89
CA LEU A 490 15.28 30.98 14.57
C LEU A 490 15.79 31.10 16.00
N THR A 491 16.16 32.31 16.43
CA THR A 491 16.69 32.58 17.78
C THR A 491 16.15 33.88 18.36
N GLY A 492 16.06 34.01 19.69
CA GLY A 492 15.62 35.25 20.36
C GLY A 492 14.10 35.51 20.36
N GLY A 493 13.29 34.62 19.78
CA GLY A 493 11.83 34.64 19.90
C GLY A 493 11.32 34.03 21.21
N ALA A 494 10.05 34.29 21.56
CA ALA A 494 9.43 33.73 22.77
C ALA A 494 9.00 32.26 22.60
N ASN A 495 8.95 31.76 21.36
CA ASN A 495 8.49 30.43 21.00
C ASN A 495 9.22 29.92 19.73
N LEU A 496 8.86 28.71 19.28
CA LEU A 496 9.55 27.98 18.19
C LEU A 496 9.27 28.53 16.77
N TYR A 497 8.27 29.41 16.59
CA TYR A 497 7.82 29.90 15.28
C TYR A 497 8.10 31.39 15.08
N GLU A 498 8.91 32.01 15.95
CA GLU A 498 9.34 33.39 15.80
C GLU A 498 10.80 33.54 16.23
N GLY A 499 11.52 34.48 15.63
CA GLY A 499 12.90 34.78 16.01
C GLY A 499 13.73 35.42 14.89
N ARG A 500 14.95 35.82 15.25
CA ARG A 500 16.01 36.23 14.33
C ARG A 500 16.46 35.05 13.47
N VAL A 501 16.60 35.28 12.17
CA VAL A 501 17.04 34.28 11.19
C VAL A 501 18.55 34.17 11.21
N GLU A 502 19.04 32.96 11.42
CA GLU A 502 20.46 32.65 11.30
C GLU A 502 20.66 31.51 10.31
N VAL A 503 21.65 31.67 9.43
CA VAL A 503 22.02 30.72 8.38
C VAL A 503 23.33 30.05 8.76
N PHE A 504 23.47 28.76 8.48
CA PHE A 504 24.72 28.05 8.70
C PHE A 504 25.55 27.99 7.42
N HIS A 505 26.74 28.59 7.43
CA HIS A 505 27.67 28.57 6.31
C HIS A 505 29.12 28.62 6.79
N ARG A 506 30.02 27.89 6.12
CA ARG A 506 31.48 27.83 6.44
C ARG A 506 31.76 27.72 7.94
N ASP A 507 31.19 26.69 8.55
CA ASP A 507 31.40 26.32 9.94
C ASP A 507 30.98 27.36 11.00
N SER A 508 30.18 28.36 10.63
CA SER A 508 29.61 29.30 11.62
C SER A 508 28.19 29.73 11.28
N TRP A 509 27.42 30.01 12.34
CA TRP A 509 26.14 30.67 12.22
C TRP A 509 26.38 32.16 11.94
N GLY A 510 25.57 32.72 11.06
CA GLY A 510 25.57 34.13 10.78
C GLY A 510 24.18 34.63 10.45
N THR A 511 23.96 35.89 10.72
CA THR A 511 22.65 36.51 10.58
C THR A 511 22.36 36.86 9.13
N VAL A 512 21.10 37.17 8.85
CA VAL A 512 20.65 37.66 7.56
C VAL A 512 20.35 39.15 7.72
N CYS A 513 20.84 39.99 6.81
CA CYS A 513 20.52 41.41 6.84
C CYS A 513 19.08 41.65 6.40
N ASP A 514 18.45 42.64 7.03
CA ASP A 514 17.12 43.09 6.67
C ASP A 514 17.07 43.89 5.35
N ALA A 515 18.19 44.17 4.68
CA ALA A 515 18.18 44.89 3.41
C ALA A 515 17.39 44.08 2.35
N HIS A 516 16.32 44.68 1.84
CA HIS A 516 15.32 43.99 0.99
C HIS A 516 14.57 42.82 1.65
N TRP A 517 14.65 42.69 2.98
CA TRP A 517 13.87 41.70 3.73
C TRP A 517 12.39 42.04 3.77
N THR A 518 11.62 41.30 2.99
CA THR A 518 10.17 41.39 2.88
C THR A 518 9.52 40.08 3.32
N LEU A 519 8.19 40.04 3.24
CA LEU A 519 7.43 38.82 3.50
C LEU A 519 7.87 37.65 2.59
N LYS A 520 8.35 37.92 1.38
CA LYS A 520 8.78 36.88 0.44
C LYS A 520 9.96 36.06 0.98
N GLU A 521 10.96 36.72 1.52
CA GLU A 521 12.12 36.04 2.12
C GLU A 521 11.72 35.33 3.42
N ALA A 522 10.90 35.98 4.23
CA ALA A 522 10.40 35.42 5.49
C ALA A 522 9.54 34.16 5.25
N ASN A 523 8.77 34.11 4.15
CA ASN A 523 7.99 32.94 3.75
C ASN A 523 8.88 31.75 3.37
N VAL A 524 9.98 31.99 2.66
CA VAL A 524 10.97 30.95 2.34
C VAL A 524 11.62 30.39 3.61
N VAL A 525 11.94 31.24 4.59
CA VAL A 525 12.49 30.80 5.89
C VAL A 525 11.49 29.95 6.67
N CYS A 526 10.24 30.42 6.80
CA CYS A 526 9.20 29.70 7.52
C CYS A 526 8.94 28.33 6.90
N ARG A 527 8.82 28.25 5.57
CA ARG A 527 8.64 26.99 4.84
C ARG A 527 9.84 26.05 5.01
N GLN A 528 11.07 26.56 4.93
CA GLN A 528 12.28 25.75 5.13
C GLN A 528 12.38 25.14 6.53
N LEU A 529 11.75 25.78 7.53
CA LEU A 529 11.68 25.31 8.91
C LEU A 529 10.43 24.45 9.19
N GLY A 530 9.59 24.18 8.18
CA GLY A 530 8.37 23.38 8.29
C GLY A 530 7.09 24.18 8.64
N PHE A 531 7.15 25.52 8.61
CA PHE A 531 5.99 26.41 8.74
C PHE A 531 5.52 26.85 7.36
N GLU A 532 4.74 26.00 6.73
CA GLU A 532 4.27 26.16 5.35
C GLU A 532 3.45 27.45 5.14
N ALA A 533 2.98 28.09 6.23
CA ALA A 533 2.05 29.23 6.21
C ALA A 533 2.72 30.56 5.90
N GLY A 534 4.03 30.51 5.72
CA GLY A 534 4.85 31.68 5.57
C GLY A 534 4.91 32.48 6.86
N ALA A 535 5.19 33.76 6.71
CA ALA A 535 5.49 34.71 7.74
C ALA A 535 4.36 35.72 7.90
N SER A 536 4.03 36.04 9.15
CA SER A 536 3.07 37.10 9.50
C SER A 536 3.78 38.44 9.50
N ALA A 537 5.10 38.38 9.72
CA ALA A 537 5.97 39.52 9.73
C ALA A 537 7.36 39.11 9.25
N ALA A 538 7.86 39.86 8.28
CA ALA A 538 9.29 40.04 8.09
C ALA A 538 9.77 41.07 9.12
N VAL A 539 10.34 40.57 10.22
CA VAL A 539 10.81 41.44 11.31
C VAL A 539 12.15 42.03 10.90
N ARG A 540 12.26 43.35 11.07
CA ARG A 540 13.40 44.16 10.64
C ARG A 540 14.07 44.79 11.85
N SER A 541 15.22 45.43 11.63
CA SER A 541 15.90 46.23 12.64
C SER A 541 16.15 45.47 13.95
N ALA A 542 16.56 44.20 13.86
CA ALA A 542 16.86 43.35 15.01
C ALA A 542 15.70 43.23 16.03
N GLY A 543 14.46 43.12 15.57
CA GLY A 543 13.27 43.04 16.44
C GLY A 543 13.24 41.86 17.44
N PHE A 544 14.08 40.83 17.24
CA PHE A 544 14.30 39.73 18.20
C PHE A 544 15.66 39.81 18.91
N GLY A 545 16.22 41.02 18.96
CA GLY A 545 17.57 41.30 19.44
C GLY A 545 18.62 41.14 18.35
N GLU A 546 19.72 41.87 18.52
CA GLU A 546 20.90 41.80 17.66
C GLU A 546 21.57 40.43 17.81
N GLY A 547 21.96 39.85 16.68
CA GLY A 547 22.82 38.68 16.64
C GLY A 547 24.26 39.06 16.89
N ILE A 548 25.13 38.07 16.72
CA ILE A 548 26.57 38.20 16.94
C ILE A 548 27.34 37.48 15.84
N GLY A 549 28.50 38.01 15.47
CA GLY A 549 29.43 37.33 14.57
C GLY A 549 29.21 37.69 13.10
N ASN A 550 29.11 36.67 12.25
CA ASN A 550 29.05 36.88 10.80
C ASN A 550 27.64 37.31 10.36
N ILE A 551 27.56 38.09 9.29
CA ILE A 551 26.32 38.29 8.53
C ILE A 551 26.50 37.57 7.20
N TRP A 552 25.76 36.48 6.99
CA TRP A 552 25.97 35.62 5.84
C TRP A 552 25.25 36.07 4.60
N MET A 553 24.10 36.69 4.75
CA MET A 553 23.25 37.02 3.62
C MET A 553 22.87 38.50 3.68
N ASP A 554 22.99 39.18 2.55
CA ASP A 554 22.62 40.57 2.36
C ASP A 554 21.97 40.74 0.98
N GLU A 555 21.06 41.71 0.89
CA GLU A 555 20.15 41.92 -0.23
C GLU A 555 19.50 40.62 -0.72
N VAL A 556 18.98 39.83 0.23
CA VAL A 556 18.24 38.61 -0.09
C VAL A 556 16.94 39.01 -0.78
N ASN A 557 16.78 38.56 -2.02
CA ASN A 557 15.68 38.88 -2.89
C ASN A 557 15.12 37.58 -3.47
N CYS A 558 14.15 37.03 -2.77
CA CYS A 558 13.42 35.84 -3.14
C CYS A 558 12.25 36.20 -4.08
N VAL A 559 11.95 35.28 -4.98
CA VAL A 559 10.72 35.30 -5.77
C VAL A 559 9.52 34.89 -4.90
N GLY A 560 9.74 33.99 -3.92
CA GLY A 560 8.77 33.54 -2.91
C GLY A 560 8.49 32.02 -2.95
N HIS A 561 8.94 31.30 -3.98
CA HIS A 561 8.70 29.86 -4.19
C HIS A 561 9.93 28.99 -3.96
N GLU A 562 11.06 29.58 -3.59
CA GLU A 562 12.32 28.88 -3.33
C GLU A 562 12.18 27.90 -2.15
N ARG A 563 12.78 26.71 -2.28
CA ARG A 563 12.70 25.69 -1.22
C ARG A 563 13.67 25.95 -0.06
N ARG A 564 14.72 26.73 -0.30
CA ARG A 564 15.73 27.12 0.70
C ARG A 564 16.07 28.59 0.55
N LEU A 565 16.34 29.27 1.65
CA LEU A 565 16.71 30.69 1.67
C LEU A 565 17.95 30.97 0.81
N ILE A 566 18.90 30.04 0.79
CA ILE A 566 20.14 30.14 0.01
C ILE A 566 19.93 30.05 -1.51
N ASP A 567 18.76 29.60 -1.97
CA ASP A 567 18.42 29.51 -3.39
C ASP A 567 17.89 30.85 -3.95
N CYS A 568 17.58 31.82 -3.08
CA CYS A 568 17.16 33.16 -3.47
C CYS A 568 18.33 33.97 -4.07
N ASN A 569 18.03 35.02 -4.83
CA ASN A 569 19.08 35.92 -5.31
C ASN A 569 19.64 36.72 -4.12
N HIS A 570 20.96 36.81 -3.99
CA HIS A 570 21.64 37.55 -2.92
C HIS A 570 23.04 38.00 -3.38
N LEU A 571 23.70 38.90 -2.66
CA LEU A 571 25.04 39.45 -3.03
C LEU A 571 26.22 38.44 -2.98
N GLY A 572 25.93 37.17 -2.70
CA GLY A 572 26.90 36.14 -2.32
C GLY A 572 27.13 36.05 -0.81
N LEU A 573 27.42 34.85 -0.32
CA LEU A 573 27.53 34.59 1.11
C LEU A 573 28.73 35.31 1.75
N GLY A 574 28.48 36.00 2.86
CA GLY A 574 29.47 36.77 3.62
C GLY A 574 29.84 38.12 3.01
N LYS A 575 29.13 38.55 1.94
CA LYS A 575 29.28 39.88 1.36
C LYS A 575 28.09 40.74 1.81
N HIS A 576 28.34 41.65 2.74
CA HIS A 576 27.30 42.53 3.29
C HIS A 576 27.82 43.94 3.58
N LYS A 577 26.90 44.90 3.67
CA LYS A 577 27.16 46.26 4.19
C LYS A 577 26.40 46.56 5.49
N CYS A 578 25.75 45.54 6.05
CA CYS A 578 24.93 45.65 7.25
C CYS A 578 25.73 45.46 8.53
N ASP A 579 25.16 45.96 9.62
CA ASP A 579 25.52 45.65 11.00
C ASP A 579 24.37 44.86 11.66
N HIS A 580 24.59 44.37 12.88
CA HIS A 580 23.59 43.55 13.58
C HIS A 580 22.33 44.31 14.01
N SER A 581 22.36 45.65 14.01
CA SER A 581 21.14 46.44 14.23
C SER A 581 20.10 46.23 13.13
N LYS A 582 20.51 45.63 12.01
CA LYS A 582 19.68 45.29 10.85
C LYS A 582 19.47 43.79 10.70
N ASP A 583 19.65 43.01 11.74
CA ASP A 583 19.39 41.57 11.64
C ASP A 583 17.92 41.30 11.38
N ALA A 584 17.67 40.47 10.38
CA ALA A 584 16.37 40.04 9.95
C ALA A 584 15.80 38.97 10.89
N GLY A 585 14.51 39.06 11.14
CA GLY A 585 13.73 38.06 11.86
C GLY A 585 12.47 37.69 11.10
N VAL A 586 11.82 36.65 11.59
CA VAL A 586 10.49 36.24 11.11
C VAL A 586 9.59 35.98 12.29
N ILE A 587 8.31 36.24 12.09
CA ILE A 587 7.25 35.57 12.84
C ILE A 587 6.54 34.72 11.80
N CYS A 588 6.58 33.41 11.91
CA CYS A 588 5.80 32.55 11.03
C CYS A 588 4.31 32.71 11.37
N ILE A 589 3.40 32.84 10.38
CA ILE A 589 1.96 32.84 10.68
C ILE A 589 1.65 31.43 11.15
N PRO A 590 1.22 31.21 12.39
CA PRO A 590 0.47 30.02 12.66
C PRO A 590 -0.92 30.29 12.07
N VAL A 591 -1.20 29.77 10.87
CA VAL A 591 -2.59 29.68 10.41
C VAL A 591 -3.20 28.49 11.13
N ARG A 592 -4.45 28.61 11.56
CA ARG A 592 -5.19 27.46 12.08
C ARG A 592 -6.58 27.40 11.51
N LEU A 593 -7.05 26.18 11.34
CA LEU A 593 -8.44 25.89 11.05
C LEU A 593 -9.14 25.52 12.36
N VAL A 594 -10.17 26.29 12.73
CA VAL A 594 -10.97 26.00 13.93
C VAL A 594 -12.21 25.20 13.51
N ILE A 595 -12.28 23.95 14.01
CA ILE A 595 -13.29 22.95 13.63
C ILE A 595 -14.48 22.99 14.60
N GLY A 596 -15.70 22.90 14.07
CA GLY A 596 -16.86 22.39 14.82
C GLY A 596 -16.81 20.85 14.94
N ARG A 597 -16.11 20.33 15.96
CA ARG A 597 -16.05 18.90 16.40
C ARG A 597 -15.59 17.84 15.35
N GLN A 598 -14.26 17.70 15.19
CA GLN A 598 -13.37 16.51 14.88
C GLN A 598 -13.73 15.59 13.67
N ILE A 599 -12.86 15.08 12.77
CA ILE A 599 -11.42 14.70 12.76
C ILE A 599 -10.83 14.94 11.35
N ALA A 600 -10.31 16.14 11.08
CA ALA A 600 -9.30 16.39 10.04
C ALA A 600 -8.76 17.81 10.23
N LYS A 601 -7.44 18.00 10.34
CA LYS A 601 -6.78 19.34 10.36
C LYS A 601 -6.88 20.09 9.01
N LEU A 602 -7.83 19.72 8.16
CA LEU A 602 -7.89 20.06 6.74
C LEU A 602 -9.01 21.03 6.41
N GLN A 603 -9.96 21.22 7.32
CA GLN A 603 -11.12 22.05 7.08
C GLN A 603 -11.52 22.81 8.33
N GLY A 604 -12.04 24.01 8.16
CA GLY A 604 -12.57 24.79 9.26
C GLY A 604 -12.71 26.26 8.92
N ARG A 605 -13.14 27.00 9.94
CA ARG A 605 -13.12 28.46 9.88
C ARG A 605 -11.67 28.93 9.89
N VAL A 606 -11.34 29.81 8.96
CA VAL A 606 -9.99 30.37 8.85
C VAL A 606 -9.82 31.40 9.95
N GLU A 607 -8.87 31.14 10.83
CA GLU A 607 -8.44 32.11 11.83
C GLU A 607 -6.97 32.45 11.60
N VAL A 608 -6.69 33.75 11.63
CA VAL A 608 -5.34 34.30 11.50
C VAL A 608 -4.94 34.94 12.82
N PHE A 609 -3.70 34.72 13.24
CA PHE A 609 -3.15 35.36 14.42
C PHE A 609 -2.48 36.68 14.01
N HIS A 610 -3.07 37.80 14.43
CA HIS A 610 -2.58 39.14 14.10
C HIS A 610 -2.67 40.08 15.31
N ASN A 611 -1.66 40.93 15.50
CA ASN A 611 -1.53 41.88 16.61
C ASN A 611 -1.81 41.28 18.02
N GLY A 612 -1.33 40.05 18.25
CA GLY A 612 -1.41 39.37 19.54
C GLY A 612 -2.73 38.64 19.84
N THR A 613 -3.70 38.63 18.91
CA THR A 613 -4.97 37.91 19.09
C THR A 613 -5.36 37.12 17.83
N TRP A 614 -6.11 36.03 18.04
CA TRP A 614 -6.77 35.31 16.96
C TRP A 614 -8.02 36.07 16.50
N GLY A 615 -8.21 36.18 15.20
CA GLY A 615 -9.42 36.74 14.60
C GLY A 615 -9.78 36.05 13.28
N THR A 616 -11.01 36.30 12.82
CA THR A 616 -11.58 35.64 11.63
C THR A 616 -11.34 36.45 10.36
N VAL A 617 -11.60 35.83 9.22
CA VAL A 617 -11.54 36.44 7.88
C VAL A 617 -12.97 36.59 7.36
N CYS A 618 -13.34 37.70 6.73
CA CYS A 618 -14.65 37.87 6.10
C CYS A 618 -14.73 37.17 4.74
N ASN A 619 -15.91 36.69 4.39
CA ASN A 619 -16.19 35.99 3.14
C ASN A 619 -16.61 36.92 1.99
N ASP A 620 -16.63 38.24 2.17
CA ASP A 620 -16.87 39.17 1.07
C ASP A 620 -15.68 39.07 0.10
N ASP A 621 -15.98 38.84 -1.18
CA ASP A 621 -15.08 38.47 -2.27
C ASP A 621 -14.23 37.19 -2.10
N TRP A 622 -14.40 36.43 -0.99
CA TRP A 622 -13.67 35.20 -0.71
C TRP A 622 -13.97 34.06 -1.70
N ASP A 623 -12.98 33.71 -2.51
CA ASP A 623 -13.07 32.69 -3.55
C ASP A 623 -12.03 31.57 -3.38
N ILE A 624 -12.02 30.62 -4.32
CA ILE A 624 -11.16 29.44 -4.24
C ILE A 624 -9.66 29.78 -4.35
N LYS A 625 -9.30 30.93 -4.94
CA LYS A 625 -7.92 31.39 -5.03
C LYS A 625 -7.44 31.88 -3.67
N ASP A 626 -8.27 32.56 -2.90
CA ASP A 626 -7.95 32.95 -1.52
C ASP A 626 -7.75 31.73 -0.63
N ALA A 627 -8.65 30.77 -0.77
CA ALA A 627 -8.57 29.49 -0.08
C ALA A 627 -7.33 28.67 -0.46
N ASN A 628 -6.94 28.66 -1.74
CA ASN A 628 -5.74 27.96 -2.22
C ASN A 628 -4.49 28.46 -1.51
N VAL A 629 -4.41 29.77 -1.29
CA VAL A 629 -3.31 30.38 -0.54
C VAL A 629 -3.30 29.87 0.91
N VAL A 630 -4.45 29.78 1.60
CA VAL A 630 -4.56 29.23 2.97
C VAL A 630 -4.18 27.76 3.07
N CYS A 631 -4.54 26.95 2.09
CA CYS A 631 -4.26 25.53 2.09
C CYS A 631 -2.80 25.24 1.79
N SER A 632 -2.24 25.91 0.77
CA SER A 632 -0.79 25.95 0.52
C SER A 632 -0.04 26.36 1.78
N GLN A 633 -0.54 27.37 2.49
CA GLN A 633 -0.02 27.82 3.76
C GLN A 633 -0.06 26.75 4.88
N LEU A 634 -0.99 25.81 4.89
CA LEU A 634 -1.03 24.80 5.96
C LEU A 634 -0.25 23.53 5.61
N GLY A 635 0.50 23.54 4.51
CA GLY A 635 1.24 22.38 3.99
C GLY A 635 0.37 21.43 3.17
N PHE A 636 -0.75 21.92 2.65
CA PHE A 636 -1.69 21.19 1.82
C PHE A 636 -1.47 21.52 0.33
N VAL A 637 -1.85 20.62 -0.59
CA VAL A 637 -1.60 20.81 -2.05
C VAL A 637 -2.40 21.98 -2.60
N GLU A 638 -3.68 22.03 -2.28
CA GLU A 638 -4.63 23.01 -2.83
C GLU A 638 -5.86 23.16 -1.93
N ALA A 639 -6.73 24.11 -2.22
CA ALA A 639 -8.05 24.25 -1.65
C ALA A 639 -9.08 23.54 -2.54
N VAL A 640 -9.91 22.73 -1.91
CA VAL A 640 -11.02 22.02 -2.56
C VAL A 640 -12.25 22.90 -2.59
N GLN A 641 -12.50 23.64 -1.51
CA GLN A 641 -13.74 24.39 -1.38
C GLN A 641 -13.62 25.59 -0.46
N THR A 642 -14.45 26.60 -0.75
CA THR A 642 -14.85 27.67 0.16
C THR A 642 -16.30 27.45 0.62
N PRO A 643 -16.53 26.73 1.73
CA PRO A 643 -17.88 26.52 2.23
C PRO A 643 -18.55 27.84 2.58
N ILE A 644 -19.88 27.89 2.38
CA ILE A 644 -20.70 29.03 2.82
C ILE A 644 -20.39 29.38 4.29
N PRO A 645 -20.53 30.66 4.70
CA PRO A 645 -20.27 31.07 6.07
C PRO A 645 -21.05 30.21 7.08
N TYR A 646 -20.72 30.25 8.38
CA TYR A 646 -21.40 29.51 9.48
C TYR A 646 -21.31 27.96 9.49
N VAL A 647 -20.77 27.28 8.46
CA VAL A 647 -20.64 25.80 8.41
C VAL A 647 -19.80 25.22 9.56
N TYR A 648 -18.74 25.90 9.98
CA TYR A 648 -17.88 25.48 11.11
C TYR A 648 -18.11 26.33 12.38
N GLY A 649 -19.32 26.90 12.50
CA GLY A 649 -19.70 27.83 13.55
C GLY A 649 -19.26 29.26 13.25
N THR A 650 -19.99 30.22 13.82
CA THR A 650 -19.63 31.63 13.78
C THR A 650 -18.47 31.90 14.71
N GLY A 651 -17.48 32.65 14.27
CA GLY A 651 -16.43 33.15 15.13
C GLY A 651 -16.93 34.16 16.16
N SER A 652 -15.99 34.66 16.94
CA SER A 652 -16.25 35.68 17.95
C SER A 652 -15.02 36.56 18.09
N GLY A 653 -15.21 37.86 18.28
CA GLY A 653 -14.13 38.79 18.54
C GLY A 653 -13.82 39.63 17.30
N GLN A 654 -12.53 39.75 16.96
CA GLN A 654 -12.09 40.61 15.86
C GLN A 654 -12.19 39.89 14.52
N ILE A 655 -12.69 40.56 13.48
CA ILE A 655 -12.51 40.15 12.09
C ILE A 655 -11.31 40.94 11.55
N TRP A 656 -10.29 40.24 11.07
CA TRP A 656 -9.00 40.82 10.71
C TRP A 656 -8.87 41.18 9.23
N LEU A 657 -9.48 40.38 8.35
CA LEU A 657 -9.36 40.53 6.90
C LEU A 657 -10.74 40.59 6.25
N ASP A 658 -10.85 41.39 5.20
CA ASP A 658 -12.09 41.65 4.44
C ASP A 658 -11.78 42.01 2.98
N ASN A 659 -12.67 41.63 2.05
CA ASN A 659 -12.50 41.70 0.60
C ASN A 659 -11.14 41.15 0.13
N VAL A 660 -10.77 39.97 0.61
CA VAL A 660 -9.53 39.31 0.19
C VAL A 660 -9.70 38.85 -1.25
N ASN A 661 -8.74 39.21 -2.10
CA ASN A 661 -8.76 38.92 -3.53
C ASN A 661 -7.35 38.53 -4.01
N CYS A 662 -7.04 37.26 -3.87
CA CYS A 662 -5.81 36.61 -4.28
C CYS A 662 -5.87 36.17 -5.76
N VAL A 663 -4.70 36.10 -6.39
CA VAL A 663 -4.49 35.51 -7.72
C VAL A 663 -4.42 33.97 -7.63
N GLY A 664 -4.06 33.43 -6.47
CA GLY A 664 -4.05 32.00 -6.12
C GLY A 664 -2.67 31.35 -6.06
N ASN A 665 -1.60 32.12 -6.26
CA ASN A 665 -0.21 31.66 -6.15
C ASN A 665 0.60 32.44 -5.11
N GLU A 666 -0.06 33.32 -4.35
CA GLU A 666 0.54 34.03 -3.25
C GLU A 666 1.02 33.06 -2.18
N SER A 667 2.10 33.43 -1.50
CA SER A 667 2.67 32.60 -0.45
C SER A 667 1.99 32.81 0.90
N SER A 668 1.16 33.85 1.04
CA SER A 668 0.33 34.04 2.22
C SER A 668 -0.90 34.93 1.97
N LEU A 669 -1.96 34.78 2.78
CA LEU A 669 -3.14 35.66 2.73
C LEU A 669 -2.82 37.15 2.90
N ALA A 670 -1.73 37.49 3.58
CA ALA A 670 -1.31 38.87 3.80
C ALA A 670 -0.72 39.54 2.55
N GLU A 671 -0.45 38.77 1.48
CA GLU A 671 0.08 39.26 0.21
C GLU A 671 -1.01 39.56 -0.83
N CYS A 672 -2.25 39.14 -0.55
CA CYS A 672 -3.39 39.36 -1.44
C CYS A 672 -3.93 40.79 -1.35
N ASP A 673 -4.64 41.26 -2.38
CA ASP A 673 -5.33 42.55 -2.30
C ASP A 673 -6.48 42.43 -1.30
N HIS A 674 -6.52 43.30 -0.29
CA HIS A 674 -7.51 43.25 0.78
C HIS A 674 -7.68 44.61 1.46
N ASN A 675 -8.80 44.82 2.15
CA ASN A 675 -9.03 46.02 2.96
C ASN A 675 -7.98 46.15 4.09
N GLN A 676 -7.77 47.35 4.63
CA GLN A 676 -6.85 47.51 5.77
C GLN A 676 -7.25 46.61 6.95
N TRP A 677 -6.26 45.98 7.60
CA TRP A 677 -6.45 45.05 8.71
C TRP A 677 -7.45 45.59 9.76
N GLY A 678 -8.47 44.80 10.08
CA GLY A 678 -9.51 45.14 11.05
C GLY A 678 -10.61 46.08 10.54
N THR A 679 -10.56 46.51 9.28
CA THR A 679 -11.60 47.34 8.63
C THR A 679 -12.53 46.45 7.82
N HIS A 680 -13.78 46.30 8.26
CA HIS A 680 -14.79 45.47 7.61
C HIS A 680 -16.20 46.00 7.90
N ASP A 681 -17.17 45.68 7.06
CA ASP A 681 -18.61 45.85 7.35
C ASP A 681 -19.31 44.51 7.66
N CYS A 682 -18.52 43.45 7.76
CA CYS A 682 -18.98 42.09 8.02
C CYS A 682 -19.40 41.83 9.46
N SER A 683 -20.25 40.81 9.63
CA SER A 683 -20.54 40.18 10.92
C SER A 683 -20.00 38.75 10.93
N HIS A 684 -19.88 38.09 12.09
CA HIS A 684 -19.37 36.71 12.16
C HIS A 684 -20.24 35.65 11.44
N PHE A 685 -21.43 36.03 10.97
CA PHE A 685 -22.20 35.21 10.02
C PHE A 685 -21.61 35.21 8.61
N LYS A 686 -20.55 36.00 8.39
CA LYS A 686 -19.80 36.10 7.15
C LYS A 686 -18.35 35.62 7.32
N ASP A 687 -18.03 34.84 8.36
CA ASP A 687 -16.67 34.34 8.51
C ASP A 687 -16.34 33.29 7.41
N ALA A 688 -15.19 33.49 6.78
CA ALA A 688 -14.64 32.66 5.71
C ALA A 688 -14.17 31.30 6.23
N ASN A 689 -14.42 30.29 5.41
CA ASN A 689 -14.12 28.89 5.70
C ASN A 689 -13.34 28.31 4.54
N VAL A 690 -12.56 27.28 4.83
CA VAL A 690 -11.79 26.57 3.82
C VAL A 690 -11.80 25.07 4.06
N VAL A 691 -11.76 24.31 2.97
CA VAL A 691 -11.45 22.88 2.92
C VAL A 691 -10.23 22.71 2.04
N CYS A 692 -9.18 22.12 2.61
CA CYS A 692 -7.90 21.91 1.97
C CYS A 692 -7.74 20.47 1.51
N ALA A 693 -7.25 20.31 0.28
CA ALA A 693 -6.76 19.08 -0.30
C ALA A 693 -5.33 18.91 0.19
N PRO A 694 -5.03 17.89 0.99
CA PRO A 694 -3.75 17.84 1.64
C PRO A 694 -2.62 17.38 0.72
N GLY A 695 -1.38 17.66 1.16
CA GLY A 695 -0.13 17.40 0.47
C GLY A 695 -0.11 16.01 -0.16
N ASN A 696 0.49 15.83 -1.34
CA ASN A 696 0.86 14.50 -1.85
C ASN A 696 2.05 13.89 -1.07
N THR A 697 2.24 14.28 0.20
CA THR A 697 2.28 13.37 1.35
C THR A 697 0.86 12.89 1.66
N SER A 698 0.30 12.00 0.83
CA SER A 698 -1.16 11.75 0.69
C SER A 698 -1.94 11.78 2.02
N SER A 699 -2.30 12.99 2.39
CA SER A 699 -3.51 13.34 3.08
C SER A 699 -4.26 13.98 1.92
N LEU A 700 -5.53 13.84 1.63
CA LEU A 700 -6.70 13.09 2.01
C LEU A 700 -7.65 13.47 0.86
N ASP A 701 -8.35 12.49 0.30
CA ASP A 701 -9.72 12.77 -0.13
C ASP A 701 -10.47 13.44 1.03
N ALA A 702 -10.95 14.65 0.77
CA ALA A 702 -12.17 15.22 1.32
C ALA A 702 -12.47 16.40 0.39
N VAL A 703 -13.34 16.28 -0.62
CA VAL A 703 -14.71 15.76 -0.64
C VAL A 703 -15.07 15.23 -2.03
#